data_AF-A0AAW8BFB8-F1
#
_entry.id   AF-A0AAW8BFB8-F1
#
_cell.length_a   1.000
_cell.length_b   1.000
_cell.length_c   1.000
_cell.angle_alpha   90.00
_cell.angle_beta   90.00
_cell.angle_gamma   90.00
#
_symmetry.space_group_name_H-M   'P 1'
#
loop_
_entity.id
_entity.type
_entity.pdbx_description
1 polymer ?
#
loop_
_entity_poly.entity_id
_entity_poly.type
_entity_poly.pdbx_seq_one_letter_code
_entity_poly.pdbx_strand_id
1 'polypeptide(L)'
;MSFVIAAPSMLEAAVSDLAGIGSALSTANAAAAGATTDLLAAAADEVSVSIVALFGSHAQEYRAVSAQAAAFHGQFLQALNAGAGAYATAEVASAAPLDGLLQVLLNVVNAPAQGLFGRPLIGNGANGAPGTGAAGGAGGLLFGNGGAGGSGAAGQNGGAGGAAGLFGAGGAGGAGGGAVAGGVGGVGGAGGAGGLLYGTGGAGGVGGSASPGGALGIAGGTGGAGGVGGLFGGYGGAGGAGGDGGSNGAGGMGGRGGASPLFGNGGNGGNGGIAGLGGGNGGAGGAGGAAGALYGTAGAGGAGGAGNVVGNGGAGGVGGSGALFGDGGAGGSGGGTLAGAGGAGGAGGAGGVFGDGGAGGAGGGSNFGVGGAGGTGGAGLLVGMGGTGGAGGGSVGNVGGVGGAGGAGGVFGDGGSGGAGGASVSAAGGVGGAGGSGGFVFGAGGVGGIGGASSATGGNGGAGGNAIGFGTGGAGGAGGSGNAGSGGDGGAGGSTAFSGSGGAGGAGGFSEAGPGGNGGSGGAGGAVNGAGGVGGAGGVSEAAAGGNGGAGGKGALLIGSGGAGGAGGQGNAGGAGAGAGGSGGAGGSGALIGNGGNAGVGGTGDTTGSTGVGGTGGLLLGLDGFNAAASTSPLHTAQQQLLNAVNAPFETLTGRPLIGNGTPGAAGSGADGTPGGWLFGDGGAGGSGAANMSGGHGGNAGPFGAGGSGGAGGASTTTGPGGFGGNGGFGGLLYGAGGSGGTGGSAGALGSAGGAGGYGGQGGLFGGYGGAGGAGGAGGVTGVGGTGGLGGASPLTGTGGVGGAGGLGGSTSGDGGTGGGGGAAGALYGAGGAGGAGGASNGAPGGTGGAGGVGGAAGLIGNGGAGGLGGGSINGVGGAGGNGGVAGVFGNGGTGGTGGASSTLGGGSGGAGGAGTMFGNGGTGGAGGASSNGFGGAGGAGGDSGRFFGRGGAGGSGGASVFTGGTGGAGGNALGFGDGGAGGSGGAGAISDGGAGGAGGYAKWLGNGGAGGSGGVTGNGVGGVGGAGGNALFSGSGGAGGGGGVSLIGIGGSGGNGGWAGAFNGIGGAGGAGAVGVLAVSGNGGNGGAAPGIVGFGGAGGAGGNAPELTGVNGVGGKGGMGGSAGQIGNGGNGGNGGDTAAPGTVGAGGQGGAAGPRIGVNGLNGFTGLLT
;
A
#
# COMPACT_ATOMS: atom_id res chain seq x y z
N MET A 1 57.17 -12.29 -12.02
CA MET A 1 57.24 -11.11 -11.14
C MET A 1 56.01 -11.16 -10.26
N SER A 2 56.18 -11.03 -8.93
CA SER A 2 55.11 -11.21 -7.94
C SER A 2 54.04 -10.13 -8.09
N PHE A 3 52.78 -10.55 -8.23
CA PHE A 3 51.64 -9.64 -8.09
C PHE A 3 51.52 -9.22 -6.63
N VAL A 4 51.79 -7.96 -6.35
CA VAL A 4 51.38 -7.34 -5.09
C VAL A 4 49.98 -6.78 -5.35
N ILE A 5 48.95 -7.43 -4.78
CA ILE A 5 47.62 -6.85 -4.67
C ILE A 5 47.67 -5.90 -3.47
N ALA A 6 47.76 -4.60 -3.71
CA ALA A 6 47.41 -3.61 -2.70
C ALA A 6 45.88 -3.43 -2.71
N ALA A 7 45.27 -3.24 -1.54
CA ALA A 7 43.85 -2.91 -1.40
C ALA A 7 43.72 -1.45 -0.90
N PRO A 8 43.80 -0.44 -1.79
CA PRO A 8 43.84 0.98 -1.40
C PRO A 8 42.62 1.41 -0.59
N SER A 9 41.45 0.86 -0.89
CA SER A 9 40.20 1.14 -0.18
C SER A 9 40.20 0.69 1.29
N MET A 10 40.88 -0.40 1.62
CA MET A 10 41.05 -0.85 3.01
C MET A 10 42.05 0.04 3.78
N LEU A 11 43.05 0.58 3.07
CA LEU A 11 44.03 1.48 3.66
C LEU A 11 43.44 2.88 3.90
N GLU A 12 42.58 3.37 3.01
CA GLU A 12 41.81 4.62 3.19
C GLU A 12 40.81 4.51 4.35
N ALA A 13 40.11 3.37 4.50
CA ALA A 13 39.25 3.11 5.64
C ALA A 13 40.05 3.12 6.97
N ALA A 14 41.22 2.47 7.00
CA ALA A 14 42.10 2.46 8.16
C ALA A 14 42.66 3.85 8.51
N VAL A 15 42.96 4.69 7.51
CA VAL A 15 43.37 6.10 7.69
C VAL A 15 42.22 6.92 8.30
N SER A 16 40.98 6.68 7.86
CA SER A 16 39.78 7.33 8.40
C SER A 16 39.50 6.92 9.85
N ASP A 17 39.61 5.63 10.18
CA ASP A 17 39.44 5.14 11.55
C ASP A 17 40.54 5.69 12.48
N LEU A 18 41.78 5.75 12.00
CA LEU A 18 42.92 6.26 12.77
C LEU A 18 42.80 7.78 13.01
N ALA A 19 42.28 8.54 12.04
CA ALA A 19 41.92 9.95 12.20
C ALA A 19 40.76 10.16 13.20
N GLY A 20 39.77 9.26 13.20
CA GLY A 20 38.69 9.23 14.19
C GLY A 20 39.21 9.03 15.62
N ILE A 21 40.15 8.11 15.81
CA ILE A 21 40.83 7.88 17.10
C ILE A 21 41.59 9.14 17.54
N GLY A 22 42.33 9.79 16.63
CA GLY A 22 43.04 11.04 16.91
C GLY A 22 42.11 12.18 17.33
N SER A 23 40.94 12.32 16.68
CA SER A 23 39.93 13.30 17.06
C SER A 23 39.31 13.01 18.43
N ALA A 24 39.01 11.74 18.73
CA ALA A 24 38.46 11.35 20.03
C ALA A 24 39.44 11.62 21.18
N LEU A 25 40.72 11.31 21.00
CA LEU A 25 41.79 11.61 21.95
C LEU A 25 41.99 13.12 22.16
N SER A 26 41.94 13.91 21.09
CA SER A 26 42.04 15.37 21.18
C SER A 26 40.87 15.99 21.96
N THR A 27 39.65 15.51 21.73
CA THR A 27 38.45 15.96 22.46
C THR A 27 38.49 15.54 23.93
N ALA A 28 38.94 14.31 24.22
CA ALA A 28 39.08 13.84 25.61
C ALA A 28 40.13 14.64 26.39
N ASN A 29 41.29 14.94 25.78
CA ASN A 29 42.32 15.79 26.39
C ASN A 29 41.85 17.25 26.57
N ALA A 30 41.00 17.76 25.67
CA ALA A 30 40.39 19.09 25.80
C ALA A 30 39.32 19.13 26.92
N ALA A 31 38.56 18.05 27.12
CA ALA A 31 37.55 17.96 28.18
C ALA A 31 38.18 17.80 29.58
N ALA A 32 39.28 17.06 29.71
CA ALA A 32 40.03 16.89 30.96
C ALA A 32 40.82 18.14 31.39
N ALA A 33 40.91 19.14 30.51
CA ALA A 33 41.69 20.35 30.67
C ALA A 33 41.31 21.16 31.92
N GLY A 34 40.04 21.55 32.06
CA GLY A 34 39.60 22.43 33.16
C GLY A 34 39.69 21.77 34.54
N ALA A 35 39.37 20.48 34.64
CA ALA A 35 39.37 19.75 35.90
C ALA A 35 40.77 19.52 36.51
N THR A 36 41.83 19.65 35.71
CA THR A 36 43.22 19.39 36.13
C THR A 36 44.07 20.65 36.29
N THR A 37 43.67 21.79 35.71
CA THR A 37 44.41 23.07 35.81
C THR A 37 43.80 24.07 36.79
N ASP A 38 42.51 23.95 37.12
CA ASP A 38 41.77 24.94 37.92
C ASP A 38 41.46 24.43 39.33
N LEU A 39 42.30 23.54 39.88
CA LEU A 39 42.15 23.03 41.23
C LEU A 39 42.35 24.16 42.25
N LEU A 40 41.33 24.47 43.05
CA LEU A 40 41.46 25.40 44.18
C LEU A 40 42.09 24.70 45.39
N ALA A 41 42.97 25.40 46.11
CA ALA A 41 43.55 24.89 47.35
C ALA A 41 42.44 24.66 48.40
N ALA A 42 42.42 23.47 48.99
CA ALA A 42 41.38 23.08 49.95
C ALA A 42 41.41 23.88 51.26
N ALA A 43 42.56 24.48 51.60
CA ALA A 43 42.74 25.43 52.69
C ALA A 43 43.84 26.44 52.33
N ALA A 44 43.87 27.59 53.03
CA ALA A 44 44.84 28.66 52.78
C ALA A 44 46.25 28.39 53.33
N ASP A 45 46.56 27.14 53.68
CA ASP A 45 47.88 26.75 54.15
C ASP A 45 48.85 26.53 52.98
N GLU A 46 50.12 26.75 53.25
CA GLU A 46 51.17 26.72 52.23
C GLU A 46 51.35 25.33 51.61
N VAL A 47 50.98 24.25 52.30
CA VAL A 47 51.05 22.87 51.76
C VAL A 47 49.94 22.65 50.73
N SER A 48 48.70 23.06 51.03
CA SER A 48 47.58 22.97 50.09
C SER A 48 47.81 23.80 48.82
N VAL A 49 48.40 24.99 48.95
CA VAL A 49 48.73 25.87 47.81
C VAL A 49 49.86 25.29 46.97
N SER A 50 50.90 24.72 47.59
CA SER A 50 52.03 24.13 46.86
C SER A 50 51.70 22.79 46.18
N ILE A 51 50.78 21.99 46.74
CA ILE A 51 50.23 20.79 46.08
C ILE A 51 49.45 21.16 44.82
N VAL A 52 48.58 22.19 44.89
CA VAL A 52 47.87 22.70 43.71
C VAL A 52 48.84 23.22 42.64
N ALA A 53 49.89 23.93 43.03
CA ALA A 53 50.90 24.42 42.09
C ALA A 53 51.65 23.27 41.40
N LEU A 54 51.95 22.18 42.11
CA LEU A 54 52.58 20.98 41.54
C LEU A 54 51.67 20.31 40.50
N PHE A 55 50.39 20.09 40.83
CA PHE A 55 49.42 19.50 39.89
C PHE A 55 49.17 20.41 38.68
N GLY A 56 49.11 21.72 38.89
CA GLY A 56 49.01 22.71 37.81
C GLY A 56 50.20 22.66 36.86
N SER A 57 51.42 22.55 37.39
CA SER A 57 52.64 22.40 36.57
C SER A 57 52.64 21.10 35.76
N HIS A 58 52.27 19.98 36.38
CA HIS A 58 52.27 18.67 35.71
C HIS A 58 51.18 18.57 34.62
N ALA A 59 50.04 19.19 34.82
CA ALA A 59 48.98 19.27 33.82
C ALA A 59 49.41 20.08 32.58
N GLN A 60 50.23 21.12 32.74
CA GLN A 60 50.76 21.90 31.62
C GLN A 60 51.80 21.11 30.81
N GLU A 61 52.68 20.35 31.49
CA GLU A 61 53.64 19.46 30.81
C GLU A 61 52.94 18.35 30.01
N TYR A 62 51.91 17.72 30.59
CA TYR A 62 51.11 16.71 29.88
C TYR A 62 50.42 17.28 28.63
N ARG A 63 49.94 18.53 28.68
CA ARG A 63 49.35 19.21 27.51
C ARG A 63 50.39 19.47 26.43
N ALA A 64 51.61 19.87 26.78
CA ALA A 64 52.69 20.07 25.82
C ALA A 64 53.07 18.78 25.08
N VAL A 65 53.20 17.66 25.81
CA VAL A 65 53.49 16.34 25.22
C VAL A 65 52.32 15.85 24.36
N SER A 66 51.08 16.05 24.80
CA SER A 66 49.88 15.66 24.05
C SER A 66 49.73 16.42 22.73
N ALA A 67 50.07 17.71 22.71
CA ALA A 67 50.09 18.52 21.48
C ALA A 67 51.17 18.03 20.49
N GLN A 68 52.33 17.61 21.00
CA GLN A 68 53.41 17.06 20.17
C GLN A 68 53.02 15.68 19.57
N ALA A 69 52.33 14.83 20.33
CA ALA A 69 51.80 13.56 19.84
C ALA A 69 50.72 13.75 18.76
N ALA A 70 49.83 14.74 18.91
CA ALA A 70 48.82 15.07 17.91
C ALA A 70 49.45 15.56 16.58
N ALA A 71 50.52 16.37 16.67
CA ALA A 71 51.26 16.82 15.49
C ALA A 71 51.93 15.65 14.75
N PHE A 72 52.53 14.71 15.49
CA PHE A 72 53.11 13.50 14.91
C PHE A 72 52.04 12.60 14.25
N HIS A 73 50.90 12.41 14.90
CA HIS A 73 49.79 11.63 14.34
C HIS A 73 49.27 12.24 13.03
N GLY A 74 49.14 13.56 12.96
CA GLY A 74 48.78 14.27 11.72
C GLY A 74 49.81 14.05 10.60
N GLN A 75 51.10 14.12 10.90
CA GLN A 75 52.17 13.86 9.94
C GLN A 75 52.17 12.40 9.46
N PHE A 76 51.89 11.45 10.35
CA PHE A 76 51.79 10.03 10.00
C PHE A 76 50.62 9.74 9.06
N LEU A 77 49.43 10.29 9.34
CA LEU A 77 48.28 10.17 8.44
C LEU A 77 48.55 10.83 7.09
N GLN A 78 49.23 11.98 7.08
CA GLN A 78 49.59 12.66 5.85
C GLN A 78 50.55 11.83 4.99
N ALA A 79 51.53 11.17 5.61
CA ALA A 79 52.46 10.27 4.93
C ALA A 79 51.77 8.99 4.41
N LEU A 80 50.85 8.41 5.20
CA LEU A 80 50.11 7.21 4.81
C LEU A 80 49.15 7.49 3.64
N ASN A 81 48.48 8.66 3.66
CA ASN A 81 47.61 9.12 2.59
C ASN A 81 48.41 9.45 1.30
N ALA A 82 49.59 10.05 1.44
CA ALA A 82 50.52 10.25 0.32
C ALA A 82 50.98 8.90 -0.29
N GLY A 83 51.20 7.88 0.54
CA GLY A 83 51.53 6.52 0.10
C GLY A 83 50.39 5.85 -0.69
N ALA A 84 49.14 5.98 -0.23
CA ALA A 84 47.96 5.48 -0.95
C ALA A 84 47.79 6.18 -2.31
N GLY A 85 47.98 7.51 -2.37
CA GLY A 85 47.95 8.29 -3.60
C GLY A 85 49.05 7.91 -4.59
N ALA A 86 50.25 7.55 -4.12
CA ALA A 86 51.34 7.06 -4.98
C ALA A 86 51.01 5.72 -5.66
N TYR A 87 50.30 4.82 -4.98
CA TYR A 87 49.83 3.57 -5.60
C TYR A 87 48.67 3.78 -6.59
N ALA A 88 47.72 4.67 -6.27
CA ALA A 88 46.63 5.01 -7.18
C ALA A 88 47.14 5.71 -8.47
N THR A 89 48.11 6.60 -8.35
CA THR A 89 48.74 7.29 -9.50
C THR A 89 49.57 6.34 -10.38
N ALA A 90 50.17 5.29 -9.80
CA ALA A 90 50.85 4.25 -10.55
C ALA A 90 49.89 3.42 -11.43
N GLU A 91 48.67 3.12 -10.95
CA GLU A 91 47.66 2.45 -11.77
C GLU A 91 47.16 3.34 -12.93
N VAL A 92 46.94 4.63 -12.67
CA VAL A 92 46.55 5.62 -13.70
C VAL A 92 47.63 5.79 -14.77
N ALA A 93 48.91 5.88 -14.38
CA ALA A 93 50.03 6.01 -15.31
C ALA A 93 50.20 4.77 -16.22
N SER A 94 49.76 3.60 -15.75
CA SER A 94 49.83 2.34 -16.49
C SER A 94 48.73 2.21 -17.56
N ALA A 95 47.61 2.95 -17.44
CA ALA A 95 46.47 2.93 -18.36
C ALA A 95 46.45 4.09 -19.38
N ALA A 96 47.08 5.22 -19.03
CA ALA A 96 47.06 6.48 -19.79
C ALA A 96 47.43 6.42 -21.30
N PRO A 97 48.35 5.55 -21.78
CA PRO A 97 48.72 5.51 -23.21
C PRO A 97 47.61 4.99 -24.14
N LEU A 98 46.72 4.11 -23.67
CA LEU A 98 45.62 3.57 -24.49
C LEU A 98 44.43 4.53 -24.56
N ASP A 99 44.12 5.24 -23.46
CA ASP A 99 43.03 6.21 -23.38
C ASP A 99 43.28 7.43 -24.31
N GLY A 100 44.52 7.88 -24.39
CA GLY A 100 44.91 8.99 -25.28
C GLY A 100 44.68 8.69 -26.77
N LEU A 101 44.90 7.44 -27.21
CA LEU A 101 44.70 7.04 -28.61
C LEU A 101 43.21 6.95 -28.98
N LEU A 102 42.37 6.42 -28.08
CA LEU A 102 40.93 6.28 -28.30
C LEU A 102 40.21 7.63 -28.30
N GLN A 103 40.63 8.56 -27.44
CA GLN A 103 40.09 9.92 -27.41
C GLN A 103 40.37 10.69 -28.71
N VAL A 104 41.55 10.50 -29.29
CA VAL A 104 41.91 11.08 -30.61
C VAL A 104 40.99 10.55 -31.70
N LEU A 105 40.70 9.25 -31.72
CA LEU A 105 39.79 8.65 -32.71
C LEU A 105 38.35 9.16 -32.55
N LEU A 106 37.84 9.28 -31.32
CA LEU A 106 36.51 9.85 -31.07
C LEU A 106 36.41 11.31 -31.50
N ASN A 107 37.45 12.10 -31.29
CA ASN A 107 37.49 13.50 -31.74
C ASN A 107 37.44 13.61 -33.27
N VAL A 108 38.16 12.73 -33.99
CA VAL A 108 38.11 12.66 -35.46
C VAL A 108 36.71 12.28 -35.95
N VAL A 109 36.06 11.30 -35.30
CA VAL A 109 34.70 10.86 -35.64
C VAL A 109 33.65 11.94 -35.34
N ASN A 110 33.83 12.70 -34.26
CA ASN A 110 32.88 13.72 -33.83
C ASN A 110 33.04 15.06 -34.53
N ALA A 111 34.24 15.42 -35.01
CA ALA A 111 34.52 16.72 -35.61
C ALA A 111 33.56 17.11 -36.74
N PRO A 112 33.18 16.22 -37.69
CA PRO A 112 32.20 16.55 -38.72
C PRO A 112 30.82 16.88 -38.16
N ALA A 113 30.32 16.09 -37.21
CA ALA A 113 28.99 16.31 -36.61
C ALA A 113 28.96 17.56 -35.72
N GLN A 114 30.03 17.80 -34.94
CA GLN A 114 30.19 19.02 -34.15
C GLN A 114 30.21 20.26 -35.04
N GLY A 115 30.87 20.20 -36.20
CA GLY A 115 30.89 21.29 -37.17
C GLY A 115 29.57 21.53 -37.89
N LEU A 116 28.80 20.48 -38.19
CA LEU A 116 27.59 20.57 -39.03
C LEU A 116 26.30 20.75 -38.22
N PHE A 117 26.23 20.18 -37.01
CA PHE A 117 25.03 20.14 -36.18
C PHE A 117 25.23 20.73 -34.78
N GLY A 118 26.44 21.24 -34.48
CA GLY A 118 26.77 21.79 -33.16
C GLY A 118 26.71 20.76 -32.01
N ARG A 119 26.70 19.47 -32.36
CA ARG A 119 26.54 18.35 -31.42
C ARG A 119 27.44 17.18 -31.85
N PRO A 120 27.98 16.41 -30.89
CA PRO A 120 28.80 15.26 -31.24
C PRO A 120 27.95 14.20 -31.92
N LEU A 121 28.60 13.35 -32.72
CA LEU A 121 27.95 12.17 -33.28
C LEU A 121 27.80 11.09 -32.19
N ILE A 122 28.86 10.91 -31.39
CA ILE A 122 28.98 9.97 -30.28
C ILE A 122 29.53 10.72 -29.05
N GLY A 123 28.78 10.73 -27.95
CA GLY A 123 29.20 11.36 -26.70
C GLY A 123 28.02 11.78 -25.84
N ASN A 124 28.20 11.91 -24.53
CA ASN A 124 27.13 12.34 -23.64
C ASN A 124 26.94 13.85 -23.64
N GLY A 125 25.75 14.27 -23.25
CA GLY A 125 25.44 15.66 -22.97
C GLY A 125 26.23 16.19 -21.77
N ALA A 126 26.59 17.47 -21.83
CA ALA A 126 27.19 18.15 -20.69
C ALA A 126 26.16 18.26 -19.57
N ASN A 127 26.53 17.91 -18.33
CA ASN A 127 25.63 18.10 -17.21
C ASN A 127 25.49 19.60 -16.90
N GLY A 128 24.30 20.02 -16.48
CA GLY A 128 24.07 21.36 -15.98
C GLY A 128 24.92 21.62 -14.73
N ALA A 129 25.39 22.87 -14.58
CA ALA A 129 26.18 23.26 -13.43
C ALA A 129 25.33 23.16 -12.15
N PRO A 130 25.77 22.41 -11.12
CA PRO A 130 25.06 22.35 -9.86
C PRO A 130 24.79 23.75 -9.27
N GLY A 131 23.59 23.99 -8.75
CA GLY A 131 23.19 25.25 -8.08
C GLY A 131 22.78 26.37 -9.04
N THR A 132 22.73 26.12 -10.33
CA THR A 132 22.33 27.14 -11.32
C THR A 132 20.94 26.92 -11.88
N GLY A 133 20.35 25.74 -11.66
CA GLY A 133 19.15 25.30 -12.38
C GLY A 133 19.38 25.12 -13.89
N ALA A 134 20.63 25.11 -14.37
CA ALA A 134 20.92 24.95 -15.79
C ALA A 134 20.49 23.57 -16.30
N ALA A 135 19.89 23.54 -17.48
CA ALA A 135 19.52 22.29 -18.13
C ALA A 135 20.77 21.46 -18.50
N GLY A 136 20.61 20.15 -18.49
CA GLY A 136 21.59 19.24 -19.08
C GLY A 136 21.60 19.39 -20.60
N GLY A 137 22.80 19.38 -21.17
CA GLY A 137 23.01 19.33 -22.61
C GLY A 137 22.49 18.02 -23.21
N ALA A 138 22.10 18.06 -24.48
CA ALA A 138 21.67 16.87 -25.18
C ALA A 138 22.85 15.93 -25.49
N GLY A 139 22.59 14.62 -25.52
CA GLY A 139 23.56 13.61 -25.96
C GLY A 139 23.97 13.78 -27.43
N GLY A 140 24.96 13.00 -27.87
CA GLY A 140 25.38 12.93 -29.26
C GLY A 140 24.27 12.37 -30.15
N LEU A 141 24.29 12.67 -31.45
CA LEU A 141 23.18 12.38 -32.35
C LEU A 141 22.89 10.88 -32.51
N LEU A 142 23.91 10.02 -32.56
CA LEU A 142 23.76 8.57 -32.70
C LEU A 142 23.79 7.84 -31.36
N PHE A 143 24.87 7.99 -30.60
CA PHE A 143 25.04 7.35 -29.30
C PHE A 143 25.43 8.40 -28.26
N GLY A 144 24.60 8.56 -27.24
CA GLY A 144 24.87 9.51 -26.18
C GLY A 144 23.69 9.71 -25.26
N ASN A 145 23.97 9.62 -23.96
CA ASN A 145 22.98 9.97 -22.95
C ASN A 145 22.84 11.47 -22.84
N GLY A 146 21.68 11.91 -22.38
CA GLY A 146 21.50 13.29 -21.98
C GLY A 146 22.28 13.64 -20.73
N GLY A 147 22.74 14.89 -20.63
CA GLY A 147 23.36 15.40 -19.41
C GLY A 147 22.34 15.54 -18.29
N ALA A 148 22.74 15.31 -17.05
CA ALA A 148 21.91 15.60 -15.88
C ALA A 148 21.64 17.11 -15.77
N GLY A 149 20.45 17.50 -15.34
CA GLY A 149 20.14 18.89 -15.00
C GLY A 149 20.88 19.33 -13.74
N GLY A 150 21.34 20.58 -13.71
CA GLY A 150 21.93 21.18 -12.52
C GLY A 150 20.87 21.40 -11.44
N SER A 151 21.21 21.19 -10.17
CA SER A 151 20.33 21.57 -9.06
C SER A 151 20.04 23.07 -9.09
N GLY A 152 18.88 23.51 -8.61
CA GLY A 152 18.56 24.92 -8.45
C GLY A 152 19.33 25.56 -7.29
N ALA A 153 19.68 26.84 -7.42
CA ALA A 153 20.02 27.70 -6.27
C ALA A 153 18.80 27.85 -5.36
N ALA A 154 18.97 28.38 -4.16
CA ALA A 154 17.85 28.65 -3.27
C ALA A 154 16.69 29.40 -3.97
N GLY A 155 15.47 28.87 -3.86
CA GLY A 155 14.25 29.38 -4.49
C GLY A 155 14.15 29.18 -6.00
N GLN A 156 15.17 28.63 -6.66
CA GLN A 156 15.18 28.37 -8.09
C GLN A 156 14.83 26.94 -8.43
N ASN A 157 14.25 26.75 -9.61
CA ASN A 157 13.93 25.43 -10.12
C ASN A 157 15.20 24.65 -10.46
N GLY A 158 15.11 23.32 -10.40
CA GLY A 158 16.12 22.44 -10.94
C GLY A 158 16.09 22.47 -12.47
N GLY A 159 17.27 22.29 -13.07
CA GLY A 159 17.39 22.22 -14.53
C GLY A 159 16.79 20.95 -15.09
N ALA A 160 16.19 21.02 -16.26
CA ALA A 160 15.74 19.83 -16.97
C ALA A 160 16.94 18.94 -17.36
N GLY A 161 16.77 17.63 -17.33
CA GLY A 161 17.73 16.70 -17.91
C GLY A 161 17.77 16.82 -19.43
N GLY A 162 18.94 16.62 -20.01
CA GLY A 162 19.13 16.64 -21.45
C GLY A 162 18.48 15.42 -22.11
N ALA A 163 18.01 15.58 -23.35
CA ALA A 163 17.56 14.44 -24.15
C ALA A 163 18.76 13.63 -24.64
N ALA A 164 18.59 12.31 -24.77
CA ALA A 164 19.55 11.44 -25.44
C ALA A 164 19.51 11.60 -26.97
N GLY A 165 20.43 10.91 -27.65
CA GLY A 165 20.50 10.80 -29.11
C GLY A 165 19.50 9.82 -29.73
N LEU A 166 19.90 9.15 -30.80
CA LEU A 166 19.15 8.03 -31.38
C LEU A 166 19.12 6.82 -30.42
N PHE A 167 20.26 6.56 -29.77
CA PHE A 167 20.47 5.57 -28.73
C PHE A 167 21.08 6.22 -27.48
N GLY A 168 20.56 5.88 -26.31
CA GLY A 168 21.06 6.38 -25.02
C GLY A 168 19.91 6.72 -24.08
N ALA A 169 20.18 6.85 -22.80
CA ALA A 169 19.16 7.20 -21.81
C ALA A 169 19.15 8.71 -21.49
N GLY A 170 17.97 9.22 -21.18
CA GLY A 170 17.77 10.64 -20.90
C GLY A 170 18.45 11.05 -19.60
N GLY A 171 18.89 12.30 -19.53
CA GLY A 171 19.52 12.86 -18.33
C GLY A 171 18.50 12.98 -17.19
N ALA A 172 18.93 12.76 -15.94
CA ALA A 172 18.08 13.03 -14.79
C ALA A 172 17.81 14.54 -14.65
N GLY A 173 16.62 14.90 -14.18
CA GLY A 173 16.30 16.28 -13.82
C GLY A 173 17.05 16.71 -12.56
N GLY A 174 17.45 17.99 -12.50
CA GLY A 174 18.09 18.57 -11.32
C GLY A 174 17.10 18.76 -10.18
N ALA A 175 17.55 18.63 -8.94
CA ALA A 175 16.72 18.95 -7.78
C ALA A 175 16.37 20.44 -7.76
N GLY A 176 15.14 20.78 -7.34
CA GLY A 176 14.75 22.16 -7.03
C GLY A 176 15.52 22.68 -5.83
N GLY A 177 15.92 23.95 -5.87
CA GLY A 177 16.59 24.56 -4.73
C GLY A 177 15.62 24.80 -3.58
N GLY A 178 16.08 24.61 -2.34
CA GLY A 178 15.30 24.94 -1.16
C GLY A 178 14.89 26.42 -1.16
N ALA A 179 13.72 26.77 -0.64
CA ALA A 179 13.22 28.14 -0.70
C ALA A 179 14.15 29.19 -0.08
N VAL A 180 14.13 30.41 -0.63
CA VAL A 180 14.59 31.62 0.04
C VAL A 180 13.54 32.10 1.05
N ALA A 181 13.91 32.93 2.03
CA ALA A 181 12.97 33.47 3.01
C ALA A 181 11.74 34.10 2.34
N GLY A 182 10.54 33.62 2.67
CA GLY A 182 9.27 34.07 2.09
C GLY A 182 8.92 33.50 0.69
N GLY A 183 9.79 32.69 0.08
CA GLY A 183 9.57 32.07 -1.24
C GLY A 183 9.14 30.60 -1.17
N VAL A 184 8.50 30.11 -2.24
CA VAL A 184 8.21 28.67 -2.41
C VAL A 184 9.48 27.88 -2.68
N GLY A 185 9.45 26.57 -2.39
CA GLY A 185 10.52 25.68 -2.82
C GLY A 185 10.59 25.62 -4.35
N GLY A 186 11.81 25.54 -4.91
CA GLY A 186 12.00 25.42 -6.35
C GLY A 186 11.41 24.12 -6.89
N VAL A 187 10.84 24.14 -8.09
CA VAL A 187 10.32 22.94 -8.74
C VAL A 187 11.49 22.05 -9.19
N GLY A 188 11.36 20.73 -9.04
CA GLY A 188 12.32 19.77 -9.57
C GLY A 188 12.35 19.80 -11.10
N GLY A 189 13.53 19.68 -11.71
CA GLY A 189 13.69 19.64 -13.15
C GLY A 189 13.07 18.39 -13.77
N ALA A 190 12.49 18.52 -14.96
CA ALA A 190 12.00 17.34 -15.69
C ALA A 190 13.16 16.43 -16.11
N GLY A 191 12.95 15.11 -16.13
CA GLY A 191 13.87 14.16 -16.72
C GLY A 191 13.91 14.30 -18.25
N GLY A 192 15.08 14.08 -18.83
CA GLY A 192 15.28 14.13 -20.28
C GLY A 192 14.69 12.91 -20.98
N ALA A 193 14.32 13.06 -22.25
CA ALA A 193 13.86 11.94 -23.07
C ALA A 193 14.99 10.93 -23.30
N GLY A 194 14.62 9.64 -23.27
CA GLY A 194 15.46 8.56 -23.77
C GLY A 194 15.70 8.65 -25.27
N GLY A 195 16.59 7.81 -25.77
CA GLY A 195 17.01 7.81 -27.16
C GLY A 195 15.83 7.50 -28.07
N LEU A 196 15.75 8.17 -29.23
CA LEU A 196 14.56 8.10 -30.08
C LEU A 196 14.17 6.67 -30.44
N LEU A 197 15.13 5.77 -30.69
CA LEU A 197 14.87 4.35 -30.99
C LEU A 197 14.97 3.48 -29.74
N TYR A 198 16.06 3.60 -28.99
CA TYR A 198 16.29 2.82 -27.78
C TYR A 198 16.90 3.66 -26.65
N GLY A 199 16.35 3.54 -25.45
CA GLY A 199 16.84 4.23 -24.27
C GLY A 199 15.75 4.59 -23.28
N THR A 200 16.08 4.54 -22.00
CA THR A 200 15.16 4.88 -20.91
C THR A 200 15.04 6.40 -20.76
N GLY A 201 13.87 6.88 -20.36
CA GLY A 201 13.68 8.26 -19.94
C GLY A 201 14.41 8.56 -18.64
N GLY A 202 14.93 9.77 -18.50
CA GLY A 202 15.58 10.23 -17.27
C GLY A 202 14.57 10.39 -16.13
N ALA A 203 14.99 10.16 -14.89
CA ALA A 203 14.15 10.44 -13.73
C ALA A 203 13.92 11.96 -13.57
N GLY A 204 12.75 12.34 -13.05
CA GLY A 204 12.48 13.72 -12.65
C GLY A 204 13.23 14.11 -11.38
N GLY A 205 13.60 15.38 -11.26
CA GLY A 205 14.26 15.93 -10.09
C GLY A 205 13.30 16.10 -8.91
N VAL A 206 13.80 16.00 -7.68
CA VAL A 206 13.01 16.24 -6.47
C VAL A 206 12.69 17.73 -6.35
N GLY A 207 11.51 18.09 -5.87
CA GLY A 207 11.14 19.47 -5.54
C GLY A 207 11.90 19.99 -4.32
N GLY A 208 12.24 21.27 -4.30
CA GLY A 208 12.91 21.91 -3.19
C GLY A 208 11.98 22.08 -1.99
N SER A 209 12.50 21.89 -0.78
CA SER A 209 11.74 22.14 0.45
C SER A 209 11.53 23.64 0.67
N ALA A 210 10.41 24.02 1.27
CA ALA A 210 10.12 25.41 1.62
C ALA A 210 10.81 25.87 2.91
N SER A 211 10.91 27.19 3.11
CA SER A 211 11.65 27.79 4.22
C SER A 211 10.78 27.84 5.48
N PRO A 212 11.29 27.46 6.67
CA PRO A 212 10.52 27.48 7.91
C PRO A 212 10.30 28.91 8.47
N GLY A 213 11.03 29.92 7.99
CA GLY A 213 10.96 31.30 8.47
C GLY A 213 9.83 32.12 7.85
N GLY A 214 8.71 32.25 8.59
CA GLY A 214 7.63 33.21 8.31
C GLY A 214 6.23 32.67 8.61
N ALA A 215 5.32 33.54 9.07
CA ALA A 215 3.90 33.21 9.32
C ALA A 215 3.08 32.98 8.03
N LEU A 216 3.71 33.04 6.85
CA LEU A 216 3.09 32.91 5.54
C LEU A 216 3.16 31.43 5.12
N GLY A 217 2.02 30.83 4.72
CA GLY A 217 1.95 29.42 4.32
C GLY A 217 2.63 29.13 2.99
N ILE A 218 3.93 28.88 3.01
CA ILE A 218 4.74 28.71 1.79
C ILE A 218 4.88 27.25 1.39
N ALA A 219 4.40 26.91 0.20
CA ALA A 219 4.38 25.54 -0.29
C ALA A 219 5.77 25.03 -0.71
N GLY A 220 5.99 23.73 -0.52
CA GLY A 220 7.14 23.03 -1.09
C GLY A 220 7.08 22.99 -2.62
N GLY A 221 8.23 22.88 -3.27
CA GLY A 221 8.32 22.77 -4.71
C GLY A 221 7.77 21.45 -5.22
N THR A 222 7.10 21.44 -6.37
CA THR A 222 6.65 20.18 -6.97
C THR A 222 7.83 19.37 -7.50
N GLY A 223 7.70 18.04 -7.52
CA GLY A 223 8.67 17.18 -8.19
C GLY A 223 8.62 17.33 -9.73
N GLY A 224 9.75 17.10 -10.38
CA GLY A 224 9.88 17.09 -11.83
C GLY A 224 9.26 15.85 -12.45
N ALA A 225 8.68 15.98 -13.65
CA ALA A 225 8.19 14.83 -14.39
C ALA A 225 9.34 13.92 -14.86
N GLY A 226 9.10 12.62 -14.95
CA GLY A 226 10.02 11.69 -15.60
C GLY A 226 10.02 11.85 -17.12
N GLY A 227 11.16 11.58 -17.74
CA GLY A 227 11.34 11.64 -19.19
C GLY A 227 10.67 10.49 -19.92
N VAL A 228 10.30 10.70 -21.18
CA VAL A 228 9.73 9.65 -22.04
C VAL A 228 10.79 8.61 -22.45
N GLY A 229 10.40 7.35 -22.60
CA GLY A 229 11.24 6.29 -23.15
C GLY A 229 11.38 6.35 -24.68
N GLY A 230 12.29 5.55 -25.23
CA GLY A 230 12.51 5.39 -26.69
C GLY A 230 11.43 4.56 -27.39
N LEU A 231 11.33 4.68 -28.72
CA LEU A 231 10.24 4.10 -29.53
C LEU A 231 10.16 2.57 -29.47
N PHE A 232 11.29 1.88 -29.65
CA PHE A 232 11.35 0.42 -29.83
C PHE A 232 11.88 -0.33 -28.60
N GLY A 233 12.42 0.38 -27.62
CA GLY A 233 12.81 -0.19 -26.34
C GLY A 233 13.37 0.86 -25.40
N GLY A 234 12.67 1.09 -24.30
CA GLY A 234 13.01 2.13 -23.35
C GLY A 234 11.85 2.38 -22.41
N TYR A 235 12.13 2.32 -21.12
CA TYR A 235 11.14 2.54 -20.07
C TYR A 235 11.02 4.03 -19.74
N GLY A 236 9.81 4.49 -19.41
CA GLY A 236 9.58 5.85 -18.94
C GLY A 236 10.33 6.13 -17.64
N GLY A 237 10.87 7.34 -17.49
CA GLY A 237 11.55 7.76 -16.27
C GLY A 237 10.59 7.91 -15.09
N ALA A 238 11.03 7.62 -13.87
CA ALA A 238 10.23 7.89 -12.68
C ALA A 238 10.03 9.41 -12.47
N GLY A 239 8.90 9.81 -11.92
CA GLY A 239 8.67 11.18 -11.46
C GLY A 239 9.45 11.48 -10.18
N GLY A 240 9.89 12.74 -10.03
CA GLY A 240 10.56 13.21 -8.81
C GLY A 240 9.58 13.42 -7.66
N ALA A 241 10.05 13.24 -6.42
CA ALA A 241 9.23 13.54 -5.25
C ALA A 241 8.97 15.06 -5.11
N GLY A 242 7.85 15.44 -4.51
CA GLY A 242 7.58 16.81 -4.09
C GLY A 242 8.42 17.19 -2.88
N GLY A 243 8.75 18.49 -2.78
CA GLY A 243 9.46 19.07 -1.63
C GLY A 243 8.51 19.35 -0.47
N ASP A 244 9.05 19.39 0.74
CA ASP A 244 8.25 19.62 1.95
C ASP A 244 7.80 21.09 2.07
N GLY A 245 6.63 21.30 2.67
CA GLY A 245 6.06 22.63 2.95
C GLY A 245 6.76 23.32 4.12
N GLY A 246 6.82 24.66 4.07
CA GLY A 246 7.29 25.50 5.18
C GLY A 246 6.20 25.64 6.24
N SER A 247 6.44 26.45 7.27
CA SER A 247 5.43 26.75 8.30
C SER A 247 4.08 27.15 7.67
N ASN A 248 2.99 26.47 8.05
CA ASN A 248 1.63 26.61 7.47
C ASN A 248 1.49 26.26 5.96
N GLY A 249 2.56 25.84 5.30
CA GLY A 249 2.62 25.59 3.86
C GLY A 249 2.29 24.15 3.49
N ALA A 250 1.67 23.98 2.32
CA ALA A 250 1.41 22.66 1.76
C ALA A 250 2.70 21.98 1.28
N GLY A 251 2.72 20.65 1.32
CA GLY A 251 3.75 19.89 0.63
C GLY A 251 3.62 20.04 -0.89
N GLY A 252 4.75 20.00 -1.60
CA GLY A 252 4.77 20.01 -3.06
C GLY A 252 4.20 18.72 -3.63
N MET A 253 3.53 18.79 -4.78
CA MET A 253 3.05 17.59 -5.47
C MET A 253 4.21 16.76 -6.03
N GLY A 254 4.05 15.45 -6.10
CA GLY A 254 4.97 14.57 -6.80
C GLY A 254 4.90 14.75 -8.32
N GLY A 255 6.01 14.54 -9.00
CA GLY A 255 6.12 14.60 -10.46
C GLY A 255 5.49 13.38 -11.12
N ARG A 256 4.92 13.56 -12.31
CA ARG A 256 4.37 12.44 -13.10
C ARG A 256 5.48 11.52 -13.61
N GLY A 257 5.23 10.21 -13.68
CA GLY A 257 6.09 9.29 -14.40
C GLY A 257 6.06 9.49 -15.93
N GLY A 258 7.19 9.25 -16.59
CA GLY A 258 7.32 9.35 -18.03
C GLY A 258 6.57 8.24 -18.77
N ALA A 259 6.03 8.53 -19.95
CA ALA A 259 5.38 7.52 -20.77
C ALA A 259 6.39 6.75 -21.63
N SER A 260 5.97 5.58 -22.12
CA SER A 260 6.69 4.86 -23.18
C SER A 260 5.91 4.90 -24.50
N PRO A 261 6.56 4.98 -25.68
CA PRO A 261 5.86 5.19 -26.95
C PRO A 261 5.28 3.88 -27.50
N LEU A 262 6.06 3.01 -28.17
CA LEU A 262 5.54 1.78 -28.78
C LEU A 262 5.77 0.54 -27.90
N PHE A 263 7.01 0.38 -27.39
CA PHE A 263 7.40 -0.71 -26.50
C PHE A 263 8.05 -0.18 -25.22
N GLY A 264 7.68 -0.76 -24.08
CA GLY A 264 8.24 -0.43 -22.78
C GLY A 264 7.19 0.03 -21.77
N ASN A 265 7.54 -0.05 -20.50
CA ASN A 265 6.65 0.31 -19.41
C ASN A 265 6.62 1.83 -19.14
N GLY A 266 5.52 2.32 -18.60
CA GLY A 266 5.43 3.68 -18.07
C GLY A 266 6.22 3.82 -16.76
N GLY A 267 6.82 4.99 -16.54
CA GLY A 267 7.52 5.32 -15.31
C GLY A 267 6.56 5.52 -14.14
N ASN A 268 7.02 5.24 -12.92
CA ASN A 268 6.22 5.47 -11.71
C ASN A 268 6.09 6.98 -11.41
N GLY A 269 4.98 7.39 -10.82
CA GLY A 269 4.81 8.73 -10.28
C GLY A 269 5.66 8.96 -9.04
N GLY A 270 6.09 10.19 -8.82
CA GLY A 270 6.83 10.61 -7.64
C GLY A 270 5.92 10.82 -6.43
N ASN A 271 6.45 10.67 -5.22
CA ASN A 271 5.68 10.87 -3.99
C ASN A 271 5.39 12.36 -3.76
N GLY A 272 4.29 12.69 -3.10
CA GLY A 272 4.01 14.03 -2.61
C GLY A 272 4.89 14.41 -1.42
N GLY A 273 5.23 15.69 -1.32
CA GLY A 273 5.95 16.27 -0.18
C GLY A 273 5.05 16.42 1.04
N ILE A 274 5.65 16.50 2.22
CA ILE A 274 4.92 16.56 3.49
C ILE A 274 4.55 18.01 3.83
N ALA A 275 3.44 18.22 4.53
CA ALA A 275 3.03 19.54 4.99
C ALA A 275 3.86 20.08 6.17
N GLY A 276 3.94 21.41 6.28
CA GLY A 276 4.51 22.06 7.46
C GLY A 276 3.57 22.10 8.68
N LEU A 277 4.16 22.37 9.86
CA LEU A 277 3.57 22.16 11.20
C LEU A 277 2.31 22.96 11.56
N GLY A 278 1.96 24.03 10.84
CA GLY A 278 0.83 24.89 11.22
C GLY A 278 -0.37 24.89 10.27
N GLY A 279 -0.60 23.80 9.53
CA GLY A 279 -1.91 23.52 8.91
C GLY A 279 -1.96 23.46 7.39
N GLY A 280 -0.81 23.35 6.70
CA GLY A 280 -0.80 23.07 5.27
C GLY A 280 -1.20 21.61 4.97
N ASN A 281 -1.70 21.35 3.77
CA ASN A 281 -2.02 19.98 3.33
C ASN A 281 -0.78 19.25 2.81
N GLY A 282 -0.74 17.93 2.96
CA GLY A 282 0.26 17.12 2.28
C GLY A 282 0.14 17.25 0.76
N GLY A 283 1.27 17.18 0.06
CA GLY A 283 1.29 17.22 -1.41
C GLY A 283 0.69 15.95 -2.00
N ALA A 284 -0.03 16.07 -3.11
CA ALA A 284 -0.52 14.89 -3.82
C ALA A 284 0.64 14.09 -4.44
N GLY A 285 0.48 12.77 -4.53
CA GLY A 285 1.37 11.92 -5.31
C GLY A 285 1.24 12.18 -6.81
N GLY A 286 2.34 12.01 -7.54
CA GLY A 286 2.37 12.13 -8.99
C GLY A 286 1.70 10.93 -9.67
N ALA A 287 1.07 11.17 -10.82
CA ALA A 287 0.48 10.10 -11.60
C ALA A 287 1.54 9.19 -12.26
N GLY A 288 1.19 7.93 -12.50
CA GLY A 288 2.00 7.03 -13.31
C GLY A 288 2.06 7.43 -14.79
N GLY A 289 3.13 7.01 -15.48
CA GLY A 289 3.29 7.12 -16.93
C GLY A 289 2.43 6.12 -17.69
N ALA A 290 2.09 6.41 -18.94
CA ALA A 290 1.36 5.44 -19.77
C ALA A 290 2.31 4.34 -20.28
N ALA A 291 1.76 3.14 -20.49
CA ALA A 291 2.45 2.03 -21.16
C ALA A 291 2.74 2.34 -22.64
N GLY A 292 3.71 1.63 -23.23
CA GLY A 292 3.91 1.60 -24.68
C GLY A 292 2.69 1.06 -25.42
N ALA A 293 2.34 1.71 -26.53
CA ALA A 293 1.12 1.51 -27.31
C ALA A 293 0.86 0.05 -27.71
N LEU A 294 1.93 -0.71 -28.01
CA LEU A 294 1.84 -2.12 -28.38
C LEU A 294 2.07 -2.99 -27.14
N TYR A 295 3.21 -2.85 -26.46
CA TYR A 295 3.55 -3.72 -25.33
C TYR A 295 4.32 -2.99 -24.22
N GLY A 296 4.03 -3.36 -22.97
CA GLY A 296 4.57 -2.74 -21.75
C GLY A 296 3.44 -2.50 -20.75
N THR A 297 3.75 -2.40 -19.47
CA THR A 297 2.77 -2.10 -18.41
C THR A 297 2.80 -0.61 -18.09
N ALA A 298 1.73 -0.03 -17.53
CA ALA A 298 1.70 1.42 -17.28
C ALA A 298 2.64 1.82 -16.12
N GLY A 299 2.55 3.00 -15.53
CA GLY A 299 3.31 3.41 -14.34
C GLY A 299 2.45 3.36 -13.08
N ALA A 300 3.00 3.01 -11.91
CA ALA A 300 2.24 3.15 -10.66
C ALA A 300 2.13 4.64 -10.26
N GLY A 301 1.07 5.03 -9.56
CA GLY A 301 0.96 6.34 -8.95
C GLY A 301 1.85 6.47 -7.71
N GLY A 302 2.37 7.67 -7.44
CA GLY A 302 3.17 7.96 -6.25
C GLY A 302 2.29 8.11 -5.00
N ALA A 303 2.85 7.87 -3.82
CA ALA A 303 2.13 8.08 -2.56
C ALA A 303 1.89 9.57 -2.29
N GLY A 304 0.78 9.89 -1.64
CA GLY A 304 0.50 11.22 -1.11
C GLY A 304 1.40 11.55 0.08
N GLY A 305 1.78 12.82 0.20
CA GLY A 305 2.55 13.32 1.33
C GLY A 305 1.70 13.43 2.60
N ALA A 306 2.31 13.27 3.76
CA ALA A 306 1.61 13.40 5.04
C ALA A 306 1.13 14.86 5.26
N GLY A 307 -0.06 14.99 5.85
CA GLY A 307 -0.50 16.24 6.49
C GLY A 307 0.06 16.32 7.91
N ASN A 308 0.04 17.52 8.49
CA ASN A 308 0.59 17.75 9.83
C ASN A 308 -0.53 17.96 10.88
N VAL A 309 -0.36 18.88 11.84
CA VAL A 309 -1.27 19.04 12.99
C VAL A 309 -2.71 19.24 12.57
N VAL A 310 -3.02 20.16 11.64
CA VAL A 310 -4.42 20.46 11.23
C VAL A 310 -4.70 20.21 9.74
N GLY A 311 -3.66 20.12 8.92
CA GLY A 311 -3.81 19.98 7.48
C GLY A 311 -4.12 18.55 7.05
N ASN A 312 -4.80 18.43 5.92
CA ASN A 312 -5.18 17.14 5.35
C ASN A 312 -3.96 16.41 4.80
N GLY A 313 -4.02 15.08 4.76
CA GLY A 313 -3.07 14.27 4.01
C GLY A 313 -3.21 14.53 2.50
N GLY A 314 -2.10 14.40 1.78
CA GLY A 314 -2.09 14.48 0.33
C GLY A 314 -2.74 13.25 -0.30
N ALA A 315 -3.46 13.43 -1.40
CA ALA A 315 -4.01 12.30 -2.14
C ALA A 315 -2.90 11.47 -2.81
N GLY A 316 -3.10 10.16 -2.95
CA GLY A 316 -2.24 9.32 -3.77
C GLY A 316 -2.38 9.65 -5.26
N GLY A 317 -1.31 9.45 -6.01
CA GLY A 317 -1.30 9.63 -7.46
C GLY A 317 -2.08 8.53 -8.17
N VAL A 318 -2.73 8.85 -9.29
CA VAL A 318 -3.41 7.84 -10.10
C VAL A 318 -2.40 6.95 -10.81
N GLY A 319 -2.75 5.68 -11.00
CA GLY A 319 -1.99 4.78 -11.87
C GLY A 319 -2.08 5.21 -13.34
N GLY A 320 -1.03 4.94 -14.11
CA GLY A 320 -1.01 5.17 -15.55
C GLY A 320 -1.90 4.18 -16.31
N SER A 321 -2.32 4.56 -17.51
CA SER A 321 -3.10 3.67 -18.38
C SER A 321 -2.22 2.67 -19.12
N GLY A 322 -2.70 1.44 -19.22
CA GLY A 322 -2.22 0.44 -20.16
C GLY A 322 -2.56 0.82 -21.61
N ALA A 323 -1.92 0.13 -22.55
CA ALA A 323 -2.26 0.17 -23.98
C ALA A 323 -2.48 -1.27 -24.47
N LEU A 324 -2.37 -1.62 -25.76
CA LEU A 324 -2.88 -2.89 -26.31
C LEU A 324 -2.76 -4.14 -25.40
N PHE A 325 -1.55 -4.53 -24.98
CA PHE A 325 -1.31 -5.66 -24.07
C PHE A 325 -0.95 -5.28 -22.62
N GLY A 326 -0.97 -3.99 -22.30
CA GLY A 326 -0.43 -3.49 -21.04
C GLY A 326 -1.46 -3.44 -19.93
N ASP A 327 -1.09 -3.89 -18.73
CA ASP A 327 -1.90 -3.65 -17.54
C ASP A 327 -1.86 -2.17 -17.12
N GLY A 328 -2.95 -1.72 -16.52
CA GLY A 328 -3.04 -0.44 -15.84
C GLY A 328 -2.16 -0.40 -14.60
N GLY A 329 -1.62 0.77 -14.29
CA GLY A 329 -0.79 0.97 -13.12
C GLY A 329 -1.62 1.01 -11.84
N ALA A 330 -1.08 0.54 -10.72
CA ALA A 330 -1.75 0.73 -9.44
C ALA A 330 -1.75 2.21 -9.03
N GLY A 331 -2.78 2.65 -8.30
CA GLY A 331 -2.82 3.95 -7.66
C GLY A 331 -1.92 4.01 -6.41
N GLY A 332 -1.43 5.21 -6.09
CA GLY A 332 -0.61 5.44 -4.89
C GLY A 332 -1.45 5.54 -3.62
N SER A 333 -0.87 5.24 -2.46
CA SER A 333 -1.56 5.42 -1.17
C SER A 333 -1.74 6.91 -0.83
N GLY A 334 -2.77 7.25 -0.08
CA GLY A 334 -2.96 8.57 0.50
C GLY A 334 -2.02 8.83 1.69
N GLY A 335 -1.72 10.09 1.95
CA GLY A 335 -0.93 10.53 3.09
C GLY A 335 -1.72 10.54 4.39
N GLY A 336 -1.10 10.13 5.50
CA GLY A 336 -1.69 10.24 6.83
C GLY A 336 -1.62 11.66 7.40
N THR A 337 -2.34 11.95 8.48
CA THR A 337 -2.33 13.25 9.19
C THR A 337 -2.72 13.07 10.66
N LEU A 338 -2.47 14.09 11.49
CA LEU A 338 -2.87 14.10 12.88
C LEU A 338 -4.33 14.58 13.05
N ALA A 339 -4.68 15.84 12.72
CA ALA A 339 -6.06 16.33 12.89
C ALA A 339 -6.83 16.64 11.61
N GLY A 340 -6.17 16.78 10.46
CA GLY A 340 -6.83 16.95 9.18
C GLY A 340 -7.44 15.64 8.67
N ALA A 341 -8.18 15.70 7.56
CA ALA A 341 -8.65 14.49 6.89
C ALA A 341 -7.49 13.72 6.25
N GLY A 342 -7.47 12.40 6.40
CA GLY A 342 -6.55 11.52 5.69
C GLY A 342 -6.62 11.73 4.17
N GLY A 343 -5.50 11.63 3.49
CA GLY A 343 -5.45 11.76 2.03
C GLY A 343 -6.17 10.58 1.36
N ALA A 344 -6.93 10.84 0.28
CA ALA A 344 -7.53 9.75 -0.48
C ALA A 344 -6.46 8.91 -1.20
N GLY A 345 -6.68 7.62 -1.37
CA GLY A 345 -5.87 6.77 -2.25
C GLY A 345 -6.10 7.13 -3.72
N GLY A 346 -5.05 6.98 -4.54
CA GLY A 346 -5.12 7.20 -5.98
C GLY A 346 -5.91 6.10 -6.69
N ALA A 347 -6.64 6.44 -7.75
CA ALA A 347 -7.29 5.44 -8.58
C ALA A 347 -6.27 4.58 -9.33
N GLY A 348 -6.58 3.31 -9.55
CA GLY A 348 -5.86 2.46 -10.48
C GLY A 348 -6.07 2.91 -11.92
N GLY A 349 -5.04 2.77 -12.75
CA GLY A 349 -5.10 3.07 -14.17
C GLY A 349 -5.90 2.02 -14.94
N ALA A 350 -6.56 2.44 -16.02
CA ALA A 350 -7.23 1.51 -16.92
C ALA A 350 -6.23 0.56 -17.59
N GLY A 351 -6.62 -0.69 -17.77
CA GLY A 351 -5.88 -1.67 -18.54
C GLY A 351 -5.98 -1.43 -20.04
N GLY A 352 -5.17 -2.21 -20.75
CA GLY A 352 -5.18 -2.35 -22.19
C GLY A 352 -6.40 -3.04 -22.78
N VAL A 353 -6.36 -3.27 -24.08
CA VAL A 353 -7.32 -4.20 -24.73
C VAL A 353 -7.24 -5.57 -24.04
N PHE A 354 -6.04 -6.09 -23.85
CA PHE A 354 -5.79 -7.40 -23.23
C PHE A 354 -5.26 -7.33 -21.80
N GLY A 355 -4.89 -6.15 -21.31
CA GLY A 355 -4.32 -5.97 -19.98
C GLY A 355 -5.39 -5.65 -18.93
N ASP A 356 -5.09 -6.01 -17.69
CA ASP A 356 -5.97 -5.81 -16.54
C ASP A 356 -5.94 -4.35 -16.06
N GLY A 357 -7.03 -3.91 -15.43
CA GLY A 357 -7.06 -2.66 -14.69
C GLY A 357 -6.14 -2.70 -13.46
N GLY A 358 -5.49 -1.58 -13.17
CA GLY A 358 -4.64 -1.45 -11.99
C GLY A 358 -5.44 -1.35 -10.70
N ALA A 359 -4.88 -1.79 -9.58
CA ALA A 359 -5.54 -1.65 -8.29
C ALA A 359 -5.58 -0.19 -7.80
N GLY A 360 -6.60 0.18 -7.02
CA GLY A 360 -6.67 1.46 -6.33
C GLY A 360 -5.76 1.50 -5.10
N GLY A 361 -5.20 2.67 -4.81
CA GLY A 361 -4.36 2.88 -3.62
C GLY A 361 -5.17 2.99 -2.34
N ALA A 362 -4.57 2.66 -1.20
CA ALA A 362 -5.23 2.81 0.10
C ALA A 362 -5.36 4.28 0.54
N GLY A 363 -6.39 4.62 1.32
CA GLY A 363 -6.54 5.92 1.97
C GLY A 363 -5.60 6.11 3.16
N GLY A 364 -5.23 7.36 3.43
CA GLY A 364 -4.38 7.75 4.56
C GLY A 364 -5.15 7.79 5.88
N GLY A 365 -4.48 7.41 6.98
CA GLY A 365 -5.06 7.46 8.32
C GLY A 365 -5.12 8.87 8.92
N SER A 366 -5.97 9.07 9.92
CA SER A 366 -6.11 10.31 10.67
C SER A 366 -6.31 10.05 12.18
N ASN A 367 -5.90 10.97 13.06
CA ASN A 367 -6.24 10.89 14.48
C ASN A 367 -7.50 11.68 14.85
N PHE A 368 -7.73 12.88 14.32
CA PHE A 368 -8.92 13.68 14.70
C PHE A 368 -9.83 14.06 13.53
N GLY A 369 -9.32 14.02 12.30
CA GLY A 369 -10.12 14.17 11.08
C GLY A 369 -10.67 12.83 10.58
N VAL A 370 -11.46 12.87 9.50
CA VAL A 370 -11.94 11.65 8.84
C VAL A 370 -10.78 10.86 8.23
N GLY A 371 -10.88 9.54 8.19
CA GLY A 371 -9.95 8.72 7.42
C GLY A 371 -10.07 9.00 5.91
N GLY A 372 -8.97 8.87 5.16
CA GLY A 372 -8.97 9.08 3.72
C GLY A 372 -9.72 7.97 2.99
N ALA A 373 -10.46 8.30 1.92
CA ALA A 373 -11.11 7.27 1.09
C ALA A 373 -10.07 6.40 0.36
N GLY A 374 -10.38 5.13 0.13
CA GLY A 374 -9.62 4.27 -0.77
C GLY A 374 -9.82 4.67 -2.24
N GLY A 375 -8.80 4.49 -3.07
CA GLY A 375 -8.86 4.74 -4.50
C GLY A 375 -9.65 3.67 -5.23
N THR A 376 -10.33 4.02 -6.32
CA THR A 376 -11.05 3.03 -7.14
C THR A 376 -10.09 2.16 -7.94
N GLY A 377 -10.45 0.92 -8.22
CA GLY A 377 -9.74 0.08 -9.19
C GLY A 377 -9.93 0.59 -10.62
N GLY A 378 -8.94 0.36 -11.48
CA GLY A 378 -8.98 0.67 -12.90
C GLY A 378 -9.82 -0.33 -13.69
N ALA A 379 -10.41 0.09 -14.80
CA ALA A 379 -11.18 -0.80 -15.66
C ALA A 379 -10.29 -1.66 -16.58
N GLY A 380 -10.71 -2.88 -16.90
CA GLY A 380 -10.23 -3.63 -18.07
C GLY A 380 -11.02 -3.28 -19.34
N LEU A 381 -10.59 -3.77 -20.53
CA LEU A 381 -11.26 -3.44 -21.80
C LEU A 381 -11.85 -4.63 -22.58
N LEU A 382 -11.04 -5.50 -23.21
CA LEU A 382 -11.53 -6.68 -23.93
C LEU A 382 -11.43 -7.92 -23.04
N VAL A 383 -10.21 -8.36 -22.75
CA VAL A 383 -9.97 -9.56 -21.91
C VAL A 383 -9.63 -9.18 -20.46
N GLY A 384 -9.13 -7.96 -20.25
CA GLY A 384 -8.65 -7.51 -18.96
C GLY A 384 -9.73 -7.52 -17.87
N MET A 385 -9.34 -7.93 -16.68
CA MET A 385 -10.12 -7.83 -15.45
C MET A 385 -10.12 -6.41 -14.92
N GLY A 386 -11.12 -6.07 -14.11
CA GLY A 386 -11.12 -4.86 -13.31
C GLY A 386 -10.12 -4.96 -12.15
N GLY A 387 -9.46 -3.84 -11.85
CA GLY A 387 -8.58 -3.72 -10.71
C GLY A 387 -9.35 -3.68 -9.39
N THR A 388 -8.74 -4.13 -8.30
CA THR A 388 -9.35 -4.06 -6.96
C THR A 388 -9.41 -2.61 -6.46
N GLY A 389 -10.44 -2.25 -5.70
CA GLY A 389 -10.50 -0.99 -4.97
C GLY A 389 -9.55 -0.98 -3.76
N GLY A 390 -8.98 0.17 -3.46
CA GLY A 390 -8.12 0.37 -2.29
C GLY A 390 -8.92 0.49 -1.00
N ALA A 391 -8.34 0.12 0.13
CA ALA A 391 -9.00 0.25 1.41
C ALA A 391 -9.06 1.70 1.93
N GLY A 392 -10.08 2.05 2.70
CA GLY A 392 -10.19 3.34 3.38
C GLY A 392 -9.24 3.45 4.56
N GLY A 393 -8.76 4.65 4.84
CA GLY A 393 -7.88 4.96 5.96
C GLY A 393 -8.62 4.97 7.30
N GLY A 394 -7.95 4.54 8.36
CA GLY A 394 -8.51 4.55 9.70
C GLY A 394 -8.56 5.95 10.34
N SER A 395 -9.41 6.11 11.36
CA SER A 395 -9.53 7.34 12.15
C SER A 395 -9.60 7.06 13.65
N VAL A 396 -9.15 7.97 14.51
CA VAL A 396 -9.40 7.85 15.97
C VAL A 396 -10.63 8.67 16.39
N GLY A 397 -10.64 9.97 16.13
CA GLY A 397 -11.65 10.92 16.63
C GLY A 397 -12.84 11.20 15.71
N ASN A 398 -12.87 10.63 14.50
CA ASN A 398 -13.92 10.92 13.52
C ASN A 398 -14.22 9.69 12.63
N VAL A 399 -15.05 9.83 11.59
CA VAL A 399 -15.50 8.72 10.73
C VAL A 399 -14.34 8.10 9.95
N GLY A 400 -14.32 6.76 9.85
CA GLY A 400 -13.34 6.04 9.05
C GLY A 400 -13.51 6.30 7.55
N GLY A 401 -12.44 6.22 6.77
CA GLY A 401 -12.50 6.47 5.33
C GLY A 401 -13.31 5.41 4.59
N VAL A 402 -14.06 5.77 3.56
CA VAL A 402 -14.77 4.77 2.73
C VAL A 402 -13.78 3.93 1.91
N GLY A 403 -14.10 2.67 1.67
CA GLY A 403 -13.37 1.81 0.74
C GLY A 403 -13.58 2.22 -0.71
N GLY A 404 -12.56 2.07 -1.55
CA GLY A 404 -12.62 2.35 -2.98
C GLY A 404 -13.42 1.29 -3.74
N ALA A 405 -14.18 1.68 -4.76
CA ALA A 405 -14.88 0.73 -5.61
C ALA A 405 -13.91 -0.11 -6.46
N GLY A 406 -14.27 -1.35 -6.78
CA GLY A 406 -13.56 -2.15 -7.77
C GLY A 406 -13.78 -1.63 -9.20
N GLY A 407 -12.80 -1.86 -10.06
CA GLY A 407 -12.87 -1.49 -11.48
C GLY A 407 -13.78 -2.43 -12.27
N ALA A 408 -14.38 -1.94 -13.36
CA ALA A 408 -15.15 -2.80 -14.25
C ALA A 408 -14.24 -3.76 -15.03
N GLY A 409 -14.70 -4.99 -15.25
CA GLY A 409 -14.07 -5.92 -16.18
C GLY A 409 -14.27 -5.48 -17.64
N GLY A 410 -13.39 -5.95 -18.51
CA GLY A 410 -13.54 -5.85 -19.95
C GLY A 410 -14.65 -6.76 -20.48
N VAL A 411 -14.87 -6.81 -21.80
CA VAL A 411 -15.89 -7.65 -22.46
C VAL A 411 -15.93 -9.11 -21.96
N PHE A 412 -14.77 -9.68 -21.64
CA PHE A 412 -14.57 -11.05 -21.14
C PHE A 412 -14.07 -11.10 -19.68
N GLY A 413 -13.82 -9.95 -19.05
CA GLY A 413 -13.13 -9.83 -17.78
C GLY A 413 -14.06 -9.73 -16.59
N ASP A 414 -13.58 -10.16 -15.41
CA ASP A 414 -14.29 -10.00 -14.14
C ASP A 414 -14.19 -8.57 -13.64
N GLY A 415 -15.21 -8.14 -12.90
CA GLY A 415 -15.14 -6.91 -12.11
C GLY A 415 -14.17 -7.08 -10.93
N GLY A 416 -13.44 -6.03 -10.61
CA GLY A 416 -12.55 -6.02 -9.45
C GLY A 416 -13.32 -5.95 -8.14
N SER A 417 -12.75 -6.49 -7.06
CA SER A 417 -13.35 -6.39 -5.72
C SER A 417 -13.34 -4.96 -5.20
N GLY A 418 -14.33 -4.56 -4.41
CA GLY A 418 -14.31 -3.33 -3.63
C GLY A 418 -13.34 -3.39 -2.46
N GLY A 419 -12.79 -2.25 -2.07
CA GLY A 419 -11.89 -2.10 -0.92
C GLY A 419 -12.64 -2.04 0.40
N ALA A 420 -12.00 -2.44 1.49
CA ALA A 420 -12.57 -2.34 2.84
C ALA A 420 -12.75 -0.88 3.29
N GLY A 421 -13.77 -0.59 4.09
CA GLY A 421 -13.95 0.69 4.77
C GLY A 421 -13.07 0.81 6.01
N GLY A 422 -12.53 2.01 6.26
CA GLY A 422 -11.61 2.35 7.34
C GLY A 422 -12.22 2.18 8.73
N ALA A 423 -11.44 1.64 9.67
CA ALA A 423 -11.86 1.53 11.07
C ALA A 423 -11.87 2.91 11.75
N SER A 424 -12.73 3.09 12.75
CA SER A 424 -12.73 4.30 13.58
C SER A 424 -12.83 3.98 15.07
N VAL A 425 -12.41 4.88 15.95
CA VAL A 425 -12.53 4.67 17.40
C VAL A 425 -13.75 5.42 17.97
N SER A 426 -13.87 6.73 17.75
CA SER A 426 -14.89 7.57 18.40
C SER A 426 -16.07 7.99 17.51
N ALA A 427 -16.16 7.51 16.28
CA ALA A 427 -17.26 7.81 15.36
C ALA A 427 -17.61 6.58 14.50
N ALA A 428 -18.43 6.73 13.46
CA ALA A 428 -18.82 5.60 12.63
C ALA A 428 -17.65 5.01 11.83
N GLY A 429 -17.68 3.70 11.58
CA GLY A 429 -16.74 3.05 10.67
C GLY A 429 -16.98 3.47 9.22
N GLY A 430 -15.96 3.39 8.39
CA GLY A 430 -16.06 3.66 6.96
C GLY A 430 -16.87 2.60 6.24
N VAL A 431 -17.65 2.99 5.22
CA VAL A 431 -18.40 2.04 4.38
C VAL A 431 -17.45 1.30 3.44
N GLY A 432 -17.71 0.02 3.18
CA GLY A 432 -16.96 -0.76 2.18
C GLY A 432 -17.25 -0.30 0.74
N GLY A 433 -16.24 -0.40 -0.13
CA GLY A 433 -16.37 -0.04 -1.55
C GLY A 433 -17.22 -1.05 -2.32
N ALA A 434 -17.95 -0.61 -3.34
CA ALA A 434 -18.70 -1.53 -4.19
C ALA A 434 -17.76 -2.39 -5.07
N GLY A 435 -18.18 -3.60 -5.40
CA GLY A 435 -17.52 -4.41 -6.43
C GLY A 435 -17.76 -3.85 -7.84
N GLY A 436 -16.78 -4.02 -8.72
CA GLY A 436 -16.87 -3.61 -10.12
C GLY A 436 -17.80 -4.52 -10.92
N SER A 437 -18.42 -4.01 -11.98
CA SER A 437 -19.23 -4.84 -12.87
C SER A 437 -18.37 -5.78 -13.71
N GLY A 438 -18.84 -7.00 -13.95
CA GLY A 438 -18.24 -7.95 -14.89
C GLY A 438 -18.52 -7.60 -16.35
N GLY A 439 -17.87 -8.34 -17.26
CA GLY A 439 -17.92 -8.13 -18.69
C GLY A 439 -19.26 -8.38 -19.38
N PHE A 440 -19.35 -7.89 -20.62
CA PHE A 440 -20.55 -8.00 -21.45
C PHE A 440 -20.81 -9.43 -21.95
N VAL A 441 -19.78 -10.20 -22.29
CA VAL A 441 -19.89 -11.57 -22.83
C VAL A 441 -19.61 -12.59 -21.73
N PHE A 442 -18.45 -12.53 -21.10
CA PHE A 442 -18.09 -13.34 -19.93
C PHE A 442 -17.57 -12.42 -18.83
N GLY A 443 -17.79 -12.79 -17.57
CA GLY A 443 -17.19 -12.10 -16.44
C GLY A 443 -18.13 -11.96 -15.24
N ALA A 444 -17.68 -12.40 -14.08
CA ALA A 444 -18.38 -12.20 -12.82
C ALA A 444 -18.26 -10.75 -12.35
N GLY A 445 -19.26 -10.28 -11.62
CA GLY A 445 -19.15 -9.05 -10.85
C GLY A 445 -18.16 -9.22 -9.70
N GLY A 446 -17.43 -8.15 -9.40
CA GLY A 446 -16.53 -8.11 -8.26
C GLY A 446 -17.28 -8.15 -6.94
N VAL A 447 -16.65 -8.69 -5.90
CA VAL A 447 -17.23 -8.71 -4.55
C VAL A 447 -17.20 -7.31 -3.92
N GLY A 448 -18.20 -6.98 -3.11
CA GLY A 448 -18.24 -5.75 -2.31
C GLY A 448 -17.22 -5.80 -1.17
N GLY A 449 -16.64 -4.65 -0.85
CA GLY A 449 -15.73 -4.47 0.27
C GLY A 449 -16.47 -4.50 1.60
N ILE A 450 -15.80 -4.93 2.65
CA ILE A 450 -16.35 -4.95 4.02
C ILE A 450 -16.46 -3.53 4.60
N GLY A 451 -17.37 -3.32 5.55
CA GLY A 451 -17.44 -2.10 6.35
C GLY A 451 -16.40 -2.08 7.49
N GLY A 452 -16.01 -0.87 7.89
CA GLY A 452 -15.03 -0.64 8.96
C GLY A 452 -15.62 -0.83 10.36
N ALA A 453 -14.83 -1.39 11.28
CA ALA A 453 -15.22 -1.52 12.68
C ALA A 453 -15.16 -0.16 13.39
N SER A 454 -16.02 0.05 14.39
CA SER A 454 -15.93 1.22 15.27
C SER A 454 -16.44 1.05 16.69
N SER A 455 -16.04 1.96 17.60
CA SER A 455 -16.70 2.06 18.91
C SER A 455 -18.00 2.90 18.88
N ALA A 456 -18.45 3.37 17.72
CA ALA A 456 -19.78 3.93 17.52
C ALA A 456 -20.62 2.99 16.63
N THR A 457 -21.07 3.43 15.45
CA THR A 457 -21.80 2.62 14.48
C THR A 457 -20.83 1.95 13.51
N GLY A 458 -20.92 0.63 13.35
CA GLY A 458 -20.13 -0.09 12.34
C GLY A 458 -20.41 0.43 10.93
N GLY A 459 -19.39 0.44 10.06
CA GLY A 459 -19.57 0.84 8.67
C GLY A 459 -20.34 -0.22 7.88
N ASN A 460 -21.15 0.19 6.91
CA ASN A 460 -21.87 -0.77 6.07
C ASN A 460 -20.93 -1.49 5.10
N GLY A 461 -21.27 -2.70 4.71
CA GLY A 461 -20.62 -3.41 3.60
C GLY A 461 -20.98 -2.81 2.25
N GLY A 462 -20.04 -2.87 1.30
CA GLY A 462 -20.22 -2.45 -0.08
C GLY A 462 -21.05 -3.46 -0.88
N ALA A 463 -21.80 -2.98 -1.87
CA ALA A 463 -22.55 -3.88 -2.76
C ALA A 463 -21.62 -4.69 -3.66
N GLY A 464 -22.02 -5.90 -4.04
CA GLY A 464 -21.39 -6.67 -5.09
C GLY A 464 -21.66 -6.09 -6.48
N GLY A 465 -20.73 -6.28 -7.40
CA GLY A 465 -20.84 -5.81 -8.78
C GLY A 465 -21.80 -6.66 -9.61
N ASN A 466 -22.43 -6.05 -10.60
CA ASN A 466 -23.34 -6.78 -11.51
C ASN A 466 -22.56 -7.52 -12.61
N ALA A 467 -23.14 -8.57 -13.18
CA ALA A 467 -22.66 -9.17 -14.43
C ALA A 467 -23.71 -9.03 -15.55
N ILE A 468 -23.26 -8.98 -16.81
CA ILE A 468 -24.16 -8.70 -17.94
C ILE A 468 -24.41 -9.96 -18.79
N GLY A 469 -23.35 -10.62 -19.26
CA GLY A 469 -23.43 -11.78 -20.15
C GLY A 469 -23.54 -13.13 -19.43
N PHE A 470 -22.58 -14.01 -19.71
CA PHE A 470 -22.35 -15.28 -19.04
C PHE A 470 -21.42 -15.06 -17.84
N GLY A 471 -22.03 -14.74 -16.72
CA GLY A 471 -21.29 -14.32 -15.53
C GLY A 471 -22.24 -14.13 -14.38
N THR A 472 -21.70 -14.13 -13.18
CA THR A 472 -22.48 -14.18 -11.96
C THR A 472 -22.28 -12.88 -11.19
N GLY A 473 -23.32 -12.36 -10.53
CA GLY A 473 -23.20 -11.09 -9.80
C GLY A 473 -22.37 -11.25 -8.52
N GLY A 474 -21.48 -10.31 -8.20
CA GLY A 474 -20.57 -10.43 -7.06
C GLY A 474 -21.28 -10.47 -5.71
N ALA A 475 -20.69 -11.10 -4.70
CA ALA A 475 -21.23 -11.08 -3.33
C ALA A 475 -21.14 -9.67 -2.72
N GLY A 476 -22.09 -9.30 -1.85
CA GLY A 476 -22.02 -8.10 -1.02
C GLY A 476 -21.01 -8.26 0.12
N GLY A 477 -20.38 -7.15 0.52
CA GLY A 477 -19.46 -7.12 1.65
C GLY A 477 -20.17 -7.20 2.99
N ALA A 478 -19.52 -7.76 4.01
CA ALA A 478 -20.05 -7.77 5.36
C ALA A 478 -20.03 -6.36 6.00
N GLY A 479 -20.98 -6.09 6.90
CA GLY A 479 -20.98 -4.89 7.74
C GLY A 479 -19.93 -4.96 8.85
N GLY A 480 -19.39 -3.81 9.23
CA GLY A 480 -18.43 -3.65 10.33
C GLY A 480 -19.10 -3.73 11.70
N SER A 481 -18.32 -4.06 12.72
CA SER A 481 -18.78 -4.07 14.12
C SER A 481 -18.94 -2.65 14.68
N GLY A 482 -19.93 -2.44 15.55
CA GLY A 482 -20.16 -1.22 16.33
C GLY A 482 -20.06 -1.49 17.84
N ASN A 483 -19.85 -0.46 18.65
CA ASN A 483 -19.95 -0.56 20.11
C ASN A 483 -21.16 0.24 20.63
N ALA A 484 -21.04 1.57 20.71
CA ALA A 484 -22.12 2.43 21.22
C ALA A 484 -23.32 2.55 20.26
N GLY A 485 -23.07 2.38 18.95
CA GLY A 485 -24.06 2.45 17.89
C GLY A 485 -24.48 1.06 17.38
N SER A 486 -25.21 1.05 16.26
CA SER A 486 -25.59 -0.21 15.61
C SER A 486 -24.40 -0.90 14.94
N GLY A 487 -24.54 -2.19 14.66
CA GLY A 487 -23.67 -2.85 13.70
C GLY A 487 -23.89 -2.27 12.30
N GLY A 488 -22.90 -2.35 11.43
CA GLY A 488 -23.05 -1.95 10.04
C GLY A 488 -23.90 -2.94 9.26
N ASP A 489 -24.72 -2.47 8.33
CA ASP A 489 -25.49 -3.37 7.47
C ASP A 489 -24.58 -4.10 6.47
N GLY A 490 -24.94 -5.32 6.10
CA GLY A 490 -24.31 -6.04 4.99
C GLY A 490 -24.67 -5.43 3.63
N GLY A 491 -23.73 -5.47 2.69
CA GLY A 491 -23.93 -5.00 1.33
C GLY A 491 -24.83 -5.94 0.51
N ALA A 492 -25.57 -5.39 -0.45
CA ALA A 492 -26.37 -6.21 -1.36
C ALA A 492 -25.47 -7.02 -2.31
N GLY A 493 -25.91 -8.21 -2.70
CA GLY A 493 -25.30 -8.98 -3.78
C GLY A 493 -25.62 -8.38 -5.16
N GLY A 494 -24.68 -8.51 -6.09
CA GLY A 494 -24.79 -8.06 -7.46
C GLY A 494 -25.76 -8.91 -8.27
N SER A 495 -26.43 -8.30 -9.23
CA SER A 495 -27.39 -8.98 -10.11
C SER A 495 -26.76 -9.40 -11.44
N THR A 496 -27.47 -10.23 -12.19
CA THR A 496 -27.08 -10.66 -13.54
C THR A 496 -28.15 -10.30 -14.56
N ALA A 497 -27.75 -9.92 -15.77
CA ALA A 497 -28.71 -9.54 -16.81
C ALA A 497 -29.13 -10.73 -17.71
N PHE A 498 -28.18 -11.54 -18.19
CA PHE A 498 -28.47 -12.61 -19.17
C PHE A 498 -28.43 -14.02 -18.57
N SER A 499 -27.26 -14.54 -18.21
CA SER A 499 -27.12 -15.92 -17.72
C SER A 499 -26.10 -16.00 -16.60
N GLY A 500 -26.54 -16.48 -15.44
CA GLY A 500 -25.74 -16.61 -14.24
C GLY A 500 -26.57 -16.40 -12.98
N SER A 501 -26.05 -16.83 -11.83
CA SER A 501 -26.68 -16.58 -10.54
C SER A 501 -26.48 -15.14 -10.09
N GLY A 502 -27.37 -14.66 -9.21
CA GLY A 502 -27.16 -13.43 -8.45
C GLY A 502 -26.27 -13.65 -7.22
N GLY A 503 -25.54 -12.60 -6.83
CA GLY A 503 -24.59 -12.64 -5.73
C GLY A 503 -25.26 -12.76 -4.37
N ALA A 504 -24.60 -13.43 -3.42
CA ALA A 504 -25.06 -13.45 -2.03
C ALA A 504 -25.01 -12.05 -1.40
N GLY A 505 -25.95 -11.73 -0.52
CA GLY A 505 -25.88 -10.55 0.34
C GLY A 505 -24.84 -10.72 1.45
N GLY A 506 -24.22 -9.63 1.87
CA GLY A 506 -23.27 -9.61 2.96
C GLY A 506 -23.95 -9.76 4.32
N ALA A 507 -23.25 -10.33 5.31
CA ALA A 507 -23.75 -10.40 6.67
C ALA A 507 -23.74 -9.02 7.36
N GLY A 508 -24.69 -8.78 8.26
CA GLY A 508 -24.71 -7.62 9.13
C GLY A 508 -23.66 -7.70 10.24
N GLY A 509 -23.19 -6.54 10.69
CA GLY A 509 -22.17 -6.40 11.72
C GLY A 509 -22.71 -6.55 13.14
N PHE A 510 -21.82 -6.93 14.06
CA PHE A 510 -22.09 -7.00 15.49
C PHE A 510 -22.28 -5.61 16.13
N SER A 511 -23.03 -5.52 17.24
CA SER A 511 -23.04 -4.37 18.15
C SER A 511 -23.09 -4.73 19.63
N GLU A 512 -22.40 -3.95 20.46
CA GLU A 512 -22.46 -4.10 21.94
C GLU A 512 -23.73 -3.42 22.48
N ALA A 513 -23.91 -2.11 22.25
CA ALA A 513 -25.00 -1.32 22.82
C ALA A 513 -26.21 -1.14 21.89
N GLY A 514 -25.96 -0.89 20.59
CA GLY A 514 -27.01 -0.67 19.59
C GLY A 514 -27.55 -1.97 18.98
N PRO A 515 -28.53 -1.90 18.06
CA PRO A 515 -29.03 -3.07 17.35
C PRO A 515 -28.01 -3.63 16.37
N GLY A 516 -28.05 -4.94 16.14
CA GLY A 516 -27.18 -5.60 15.17
C GLY A 516 -27.46 -5.08 13.76
N GLY A 517 -26.44 -5.06 12.90
CA GLY A 517 -26.59 -4.65 11.51
C GLY A 517 -27.48 -5.61 10.73
N ASN A 518 -28.27 -5.13 9.77
CA ASN A 518 -29.08 -6.02 8.94
C ASN A 518 -28.21 -6.76 7.91
N GLY A 519 -28.63 -7.95 7.51
CA GLY A 519 -28.05 -8.64 6.37
C GLY A 519 -28.42 -7.97 5.05
N GLY A 520 -27.50 -7.97 4.10
CA GLY A 520 -27.72 -7.45 2.75
C GLY A 520 -28.62 -8.37 1.93
N SER A 521 -29.36 -7.80 0.97
CA SER A 521 -30.18 -8.60 0.06
C SER A 521 -29.32 -9.37 -0.96
N GLY A 522 -29.73 -10.57 -1.35
CA GLY A 522 -29.15 -11.29 -2.49
C GLY A 522 -29.52 -10.65 -3.83
N GLY A 523 -28.63 -10.76 -4.82
CA GLY A 523 -28.81 -10.26 -6.17
C GLY A 523 -29.72 -11.15 -7.03
N ALA A 524 -30.26 -10.60 -8.12
CA ALA A 524 -31.11 -11.37 -9.03
C ALA A 524 -30.29 -12.25 -10.00
N GLY A 525 -30.83 -13.44 -10.28
CA GLY A 525 -30.38 -14.30 -11.40
C GLY A 525 -30.77 -13.72 -12.77
N GLY A 526 -30.15 -14.25 -13.83
CA GLY A 526 -30.23 -13.65 -15.17
C GLY A 526 -31.58 -13.85 -15.87
N ALA A 527 -31.75 -13.33 -17.08
CA ALA A 527 -32.98 -13.60 -17.84
C ALA A 527 -33.16 -15.10 -18.22
N VAL A 528 -32.09 -15.82 -18.53
CA VAL A 528 -32.17 -17.18 -19.10
C VAL A 528 -32.02 -18.28 -18.04
N ASN A 529 -30.95 -18.22 -17.27
CA ASN A 529 -30.68 -19.22 -16.23
C ASN A 529 -29.92 -18.59 -15.06
N GLY A 530 -30.14 -19.13 -13.86
CA GLY A 530 -29.37 -18.84 -12.67
C GLY A 530 -30.25 -18.63 -11.43
N ALA A 531 -29.79 -19.15 -10.30
CA ALA A 531 -30.45 -18.92 -9.02
C ALA A 531 -30.29 -17.46 -8.56
N GLY A 532 -31.28 -16.95 -7.83
CA GLY A 532 -31.13 -15.72 -7.08
C GLY A 532 -30.11 -15.90 -5.96
N GLY A 533 -29.42 -14.84 -5.60
CA GLY A 533 -28.47 -14.86 -4.49
C GLY A 533 -29.19 -15.02 -3.15
N VAL A 534 -28.54 -15.67 -2.20
CA VAL A 534 -29.06 -15.74 -0.82
C VAL A 534 -28.95 -14.39 -0.12
N GLY A 535 -29.90 -14.07 0.76
CA GLY A 535 -29.79 -12.93 1.66
C GLY A 535 -28.75 -13.18 2.75
N GLY A 536 -28.05 -12.13 3.16
CA GLY A 536 -27.07 -12.19 4.23
C GLY A 536 -27.70 -12.35 5.61
N ALA A 537 -26.99 -12.95 6.55
CA ALA A 537 -27.46 -13.06 7.93
C ALA A 537 -27.44 -11.69 8.63
N GLY A 538 -28.36 -11.48 9.58
CA GLY A 538 -28.35 -10.33 10.48
C GLY A 538 -27.24 -10.41 11.54
N GLY A 539 -26.80 -9.26 12.00
CA GLY A 539 -25.77 -9.09 13.02
C GLY A 539 -26.30 -9.31 14.44
N VAL A 540 -25.41 -9.71 15.34
CA VAL A 540 -25.72 -9.94 16.76
C VAL A 540 -25.67 -8.61 17.54
N SER A 541 -26.54 -8.47 18.55
CA SER A 541 -26.51 -7.38 19.54
C SER A 541 -26.48 -7.91 20.97
N GLU A 542 -25.70 -7.29 21.85
CA GLU A 542 -25.63 -7.63 23.28
C GLU A 542 -26.60 -6.85 24.17
N ALA A 543 -27.05 -5.66 23.77
CA ALA A 543 -27.93 -4.82 24.59
C ALA A 543 -29.20 -4.34 23.88
N ALA A 544 -29.40 -4.73 22.62
CA ALA A 544 -30.55 -4.35 21.82
C ALA A 544 -31.03 -5.51 20.91
N ALA A 545 -31.88 -5.19 19.95
CA ALA A 545 -32.40 -6.18 19.02
C ALA A 545 -31.31 -6.68 18.05
N GLY A 546 -31.36 -7.95 17.70
CA GLY A 546 -30.54 -8.49 16.62
C GLY A 546 -30.93 -7.87 15.28
N GLY A 547 -29.98 -7.84 14.34
CA GLY A 547 -30.22 -7.34 13.00
C GLY A 547 -31.12 -8.28 12.19
N ASN A 548 -31.91 -7.74 11.27
CA ASN A 548 -32.75 -8.58 10.41
C ASN A 548 -31.91 -9.30 9.36
N GLY A 549 -32.34 -10.49 8.94
CA GLY A 549 -31.78 -11.17 7.78
C GLY A 549 -32.16 -10.48 6.47
N GLY A 550 -31.25 -10.52 5.51
CA GLY A 550 -31.46 -9.93 4.18
C GLY A 550 -32.42 -10.74 3.33
N ALA A 551 -33.11 -10.10 2.39
CA ALA A 551 -33.98 -10.79 1.45
C ALA A 551 -33.17 -11.61 0.43
N GLY A 552 -33.69 -12.76 0.01
CA GLY A 552 -33.15 -13.52 -1.11
C GLY A 552 -33.48 -12.88 -2.46
N GLY A 553 -32.56 -13.01 -3.40
CA GLY A 553 -32.68 -12.50 -4.76
C GLY A 553 -33.67 -13.32 -5.60
N LYS A 554 -34.25 -12.70 -6.62
CA LYS A 554 -35.13 -13.41 -7.55
C LYS A 554 -34.33 -14.39 -8.42
N GLY A 555 -34.92 -15.55 -8.71
CA GLY A 555 -34.38 -16.49 -9.68
C GLY A 555 -34.50 -15.96 -11.10
N ALA A 556 -33.81 -16.61 -12.03
CA ALA A 556 -33.87 -16.25 -13.44
C ALA A 556 -35.28 -16.35 -14.03
N LEU A 557 -35.55 -15.55 -15.06
CA LEU A 557 -36.89 -15.51 -15.70
C LEU A 557 -37.30 -16.88 -16.29
N LEU A 558 -36.36 -17.63 -16.88
CA LEU A 558 -36.63 -18.94 -17.49
C LEU A 558 -36.32 -20.12 -16.56
N ILE A 559 -35.07 -20.34 -16.13
CA ILE A 559 -34.69 -21.43 -15.20
C ILE A 559 -33.86 -20.90 -14.03
N GLY A 560 -34.38 -20.92 -12.81
CA GLY A 560 -33.61 -20.57 -11.62
C GLY A 560 -34.47 -20.48 -10.36
N SER A 561 -33.97 -21.03 -9.26
CA SER A 561 -34.59 -20.84 -7.94
C SER A 561 -34.45 -19.39 -7.47
N GLY A 562 -35.44 -18.86 -6.78
CA GLY A 562 -35.25 -17.67 -5.96
C GLY A 562 -34.34 -18.02 -4.78
N GLY A 563 -33.45 -17.11 -4.41
CA GLY A 563 -32.51 -17.35 -3.31
C GLY A 563 -33.20 -17.35 -1.95
N ALA A 564 -32.67 -18.11 -0.99
CA ALA A 564 -33.14 -18.09 0.39
C ALA A 564 -32.94 -16.71 1.06
N GLY A 565 -33.86 -16.35 1.96
CA GLY A 565 -33.68 -15.23 2.88
C GLY A 565 -32.63 -15.54 3.95
N GLY A 566 -31.93 -14.50 4.41
CA GLY A 566 -30.92 -14.62 5.47
C GLY A 566 -31.56 -14.85 6.83
N ALA A 567 -30.84 -15.53 7.73
CA ALA A 567 -31.27 -15.66 9.12
C ALA A 567 -31.20 -14.32 9.86
N GLY A 568 -32.09 -14.10 10.82
CA GLY A 568 -32.01 -12.97 11.75
C GLY A 568 -30.86 -13.15 12.75
N GLY A 569 -30.25 -12.03 13.14
CA GLY A 569 -29.20 -11.99 14.15
C GLY A 569 -29.75 -12.10 15.57
N GLN A 570 -28.89 -12.45 16.52
CA GLN A 570 -29.31 -12.59 17.91
C GLN A 570 -29.44 -11.22 18.60
N GLY A 571 -30.41 -11.07 19.50
CA GLY A 571 -30.53 -9.93 20.42
C GLY A 571 -30.19 -10.32 21.86
N ASN A 572 -30.17 -9.32 22.75
CA ASN A 572 -29.89 -9.52 24.18
C ASN A 572 -30.87 -10.49 24.86
N ALA A 573 -30.36 -11.47 25.61
CA ALA A 573 -31.17 -12.41 26.40
C ALA A 573 -30.87 -12.25 27.90
N GLY A 574 -31.86 -11.81 28.68
CA GLY A 574 -31.85 -11.89 30.16
C GLY A 574 -31.31 -10.70 30.97
N GLY A 575 -31.30 -9.46 30.44
CA GLY A 575 -30.81 -8.26 31.14
C GLY A 575 -31.70 -7.00 31.04
N ALA A 576 -31.36 -5.94 31.78
CA ALA A 576 -32.02 -4.64 31.67
C ALA A 576 -31.70 -4.00 30.30
N GLY A 577 -32.70 -3.92 29.41
CA GLY A 577 -32.50 -3.63 27.98
C GLY A 577 -32.74 -4.85 27.07
N ALA A 578 -33.77 -5.66 27.38
CA ALA A 578 -34.16 -6.83 26.61
C ALA A 578 -34.32 -6.55 25.10
N GLY A 579 -33.64 -7.31 24.26
CA GLY A 579 -33.65 -7.16 22.81
C GLY A 579 -34.28 -8.38 22.13
N ALA A 580 -35.24 -8.15 21.22
CA ALA A 580 -35.75 -9.22 20.37
C ALA A 580 -34.66 -9.74 19.43
N GLY A 581 -34.70 -11.02 19.09
CA GLY A 581 -33.93 -11.52 17.96
C GLY A 581 -34.40 -10.85 16.66
N GLY A 582 -33.48 -10.65 15.73
CA GLY A 582 -33.80 -10.07 14.43
C GLY A 582 -34.75 -10.95 13.63
N SER A 583 -35.60 -10.36 12.79
CA SER A 583 -36.46 -11.13 11.89
C SER A 583 -35.65 -11.82 10.80
N GLY A 584 -36.12 -12.98 10.33
CA GLY A 584 -35.55 -13.63 9.16
C GLY A 584 -35.95 -12.92 7.86
N GLY A 585 -35.07 -12.94 6.86
CA GLY A 585 -35.31 -12.31 5.57
C GLY A 585 -36.34 -13.04 4.71
N ALA A 586 -36.97 -12.32 3.78
CA ALA A 586 -37.88 -12.93 2.81
C ALA A 586 -37.12 -13.78 1.77
N GLY A 587 -37.71 -14.88 1.32
CA GLY A 587 -37.19 -15.68 0.21
C GLY A 587 -37.46 -15.02 -1.15
N GLY A 588 -36.56 -15.20 -2.09
CA GLY A 588 -36.71 -14.77 -3.48
C GLY A 588 -37.75 -15.63 -4.22
N SER A 589 -38.43 -15.08 -5.22
CA SER A 589 -39.35 -15.88 -6.04
C SER A 589 -38.60 -16.56 -7.18
N GLY A 590 -39.03 -17.77 -7.55
CA GLY A 590 -38.79 -18.32 -8.89
C GLY A 590 -39.71 -17.64 -9.91
N ALA A 591 -39.38 -17.74 -11.20
CA ALA A 591 -40.17 -17.12 -12.28
C ALA A 591 -40.97 -18.14 -13.10
N LEU A 592 -40.35 -18.84 -14.06
CA LEU A 592 -41.02 -19.87 -14.87
C LEU A 592 -40.70 -21.28 -14.38
N ILE A 593 -39.42 -21.65 -14.35
CA ILE A 593 -38.91 -22.92 -13.80
C ILE A 593 -37.95 -22.60 -12.67
N GLY A 594 -38.15 -23.19 -11.48
CA GLY A 594 -37.31 -23.02 -10.30
C GLY A 594 -38.14 -22.83 -9.03
N ASN A 595 -37.59 -23.26 -7.90
CA ASN A 595 -38.26 -23.12 -6.61
C ASN A 595 -38.29 -21.66 -6.15
N GLY A 596 -39.27 -21.32 -5.33
CA GLY A 596 -39.21 -20.12 -4.51
C GLY A 596 -38.19 -20.34 -3.40
N GLY A 597 -37.43 -19.32 -3.04
CA GLY A 597 -36.45 -19.36 -1.97
C GLY A 597 -37.11 -19.47 -0.61
N ASN A 598 -36.46 -20.15 0.32
CA ASN A 598 -36.95 -20.26 1.68
C ASN A 598 -36.94 -18.91 2.41
N ALA A 599 -37.89 -18.72 3.32
CA ALA A 599 -37.76 -17.71 4.34
C ALA A 599 -36.52 -17.93 5.21
N GLY A 600 -35.89 -16.83 5.62
CA GLY A 600 -34.93 -16.82 6.70
C GLY A 600 -35.63 -17.12 8.03
N VAL A 601 -34.92 -17.79 8.92
CA VAL A 601 -35.37 -17.99 10.31
C VAL A 601 -35.02 -16.78 11.16
N GLY A 602 -35.88 -16.42 12.10
CA GLY A 602 -35.60 -15.33 13.04
C GLY A 602 -34.47 -15.69 14.00
N GLY A 603 -33.77 -14.68 14.50
CA GLY A 603 -32.73 -14.84 15.51
C GLY A 603 -33.30 -15.07 16.90
N THR A 604 -32.45 -15.54 17.79
CA THR A 604 -32.74 -15.73 19.22
C THR A 604 -32.56 -14.44 20.02
N GLY A 605 -33.22 -14.34 21.17
CA GLY A 605 -33.26 -13.19 22.07
C GLY A 605 -34.36 -13.43 23.11
N ASP A 606 -34.71 -12.43 23.93
CA ASP A 606 -35.82 -12.57 24.90
C ASP A 606 -37.16 -12.88 24.20
N THR A 607 -37.35 -12.34 22.99
CA THR A 607 -38.35 -12.81 22.04
C THR A 607 -37.65 -13.22 20.75
N THR A 608 -37.91 -14.44 20.26
CA THR A 608 -37.41 -14.89 18.97
C THR A 608 -37.97 -14.02 17.86
N GLY A 609 -37.11 -13.60 16.94
CA GLY A 609 -37.55 -12.87 15.75
C GLY A 609 -38.51 -13.72 14.90
N SER A 610 -39.38 -13.06 14.14
CA SER A 610 -40.28 -13.77 13.21
C SER A 610 -39.50 -14.44 12.07
N THR A 611 -39.93 -15.62 11.64
CA THR A 611 -39.48 -16.18 10.36
C THR A 611 -39.97 -15.29 9.21
N GLY A 612 -39.11 -15.07 8.21
CA GLY A 612 -39.47 -14.30 7.03
C GLY A 612 -40.56 -14.98 6.20
N VAL A 613 -40.96 -14.36 5.09
CA VAL A 613 -41.93 -14.96 4.16
C VAL A 613 -41.18 -15.68 3.04
N GLY A 614 -41.56 -16.91 2.73
CA GLY A 614 -40.98 -17.68 1.62
C GLY A 614 -41.38 -17.12 0.27
N GLY A 615 -40.54 -17.35 -0.74
CA GLY A 615 -40.81 -16.99 -2.12
C GLY A 615 -41.76 -17.97 -2.79
N THR A 616 -42.50 -17.49 -3.78
CA THR A 616 -43.33 -18.34 -4.65
C THR A 616 -42.45 -19.11 -5.65
N GLY A 617 -42.80 -20.36 -5.92
CA GLY A 617 -42.23 -21.18 -6.98
C GLY A 617 -42.56 -20.66 -8.37
N GLY A 618 -41.81 -21.12 -9.37
CA GLY A 618 -42.03 -20.76 -10.77
C GLY A 618 -43.38 -21.22 -11.30
N LEU A 619 -43.92 -20.49 -12.28
CA LEU A 619 -45.26 -20.70 -12.84
C LEU A 619 -45.48 -22.06 -13.52
N LEU A 620 -44.42 -22.72 -13.99
CA LEU A 620 -44.50 -24.01 -14.69
C LEU A 620 -44.00 -25.17 -13.83
N LEU A 621 -42.84 -25.02 -13.21
CA LEU A 621 -42.21 -26.06 -12.40
C LEU A 621 -41.40 -25.42 -11.28
N GLY A 622 -41.77 -25.67 -10.04
CA GLY A 622 -41.05 -25.14 -8.89
C GLY A 622 -41.88 -25.20 -7.62
N LEU A 623 -41.26 -25.67 -6.54
CA LEU A 623 -41.91 -25.68 -5.24
C LEU A 623 -41.86 -24.29 -4.61
N ASP A 624 -42.90 -23.91 -3.87
CA ASP A 624 -42.84 -22.73 -3.02
C ASP A 624 -41.76 -22.90 -1.94
N GLY A 625 -41.14 -21.79 -1.55
CA GLY A 625 -40.19 -21.77 -0.46
C GLY A 625 -40.85 -22.01 0.89
N PHE A 626 -40.05 -22.45 1.86
CA PHE A 626 -40.49 -22.56 3.25
C PHE A 626 -41.12 -21.25 3.76
N ASN A 627 -42.30 -21.35 4.38
CA ASN A 627 -43.13 -20.23 4.87
C ASN A 627 -43.61 -19.25 3.78
N ALA A 628 -43.77 -19.70 2.53
CA ALA A 628 -44.38 -18.88 1.48
C ALA A 628 -45.86 -18.59 1.76
N ALA A 629 -46.32 -17.41 1.36
CA ALA A 629 -47.72 -17.05 1.48
C ALA A 629 -48.59 -17.96 0.59
N ALA A 630 -49.72 -18.44 1.13
CA ALA A 630 -50.64 -19.27 0.37
C ALA A 630 -51.16 -18.54 -0.87
N SER A 631 -51.01 -19.16 -2.04
CA SER A 631 -51.49 -18.58 -3.30
C SER A 631 -53.02 -18.61 -3.37
N THR A 632 -53.60 -17.50 -3.83
CA THR A 632 -55.04 -17.41 -4.13
C THR A 632 -55.38 -17.93 -5.53
N SER A 633 -54.38 -18.37 -6.31
CA SER A 633 -54.56 -18.95 -7.65
C SER A 633 -54.81 -20.46 -7.57
N PRO A 634 -55.96 -20.98 -8.05
CA PRO A 634 -56.24 -22.42 -8.06
C PRO A 634 -55.22 -23.24 -8.88
N LEU A 635 -54.65 -22.64 -9.92
CA LEU A 635 -53.66 -23.30 -10.78
C LEU A 635 -52.34 -23.53 -10.03
N HIS A 636 -51.92 -22.56 -9.22
CA HIS A 636 -50.70 -22.69 -8.42
C HIS A 636 -50.86 -23.79 -7.36
N THR A 637 -52.01 -23.83 -6.67
CA THR A 637 -52.29 -24.87 -5.68
C THR A 637 -52.26 -26.28 -6.28
N ALA A 638 -52.82 -26.46 -7.48
CA ALA A 638 -52.76 -27.74 -8.18
C ALA A 638 -51.32 -28.13 -8.59
N GLN A 639 -50.51 -27.16 -9.03
CA GLN A 639 -49.09 -27.38 -9.33
C GLN A 639 -48.32 -27.88 -8.11
N GLN A 640 -48.49 -27.25 -6.94
CA GLN A 640 -47.79 -27.66 -5.72
C GLN A 640 -48.17 -29.09 -5.28
N GLN A 641 -49.43 -29.50 -5.44
CA GLN A 641 -49.87 -30.87 -5.15
C GLN A 641 -49.20 -31.91 -6.07
N LEU A 642 -49.09 -31.61 -7.36
CA LEU A 642 -48.42 -32.49 -8.31
C LEU A 642 -46.93 -32.66 -7.98
N LEU A 643 -46.25 -31.56 -7.66
CA LEU A 643 -44.83 -31.58 -7.25
C LEU A 643 -44.61 -32.44 -6.00
N ASN A 644 -45.49 -32.34 -5.01
CA ASN A 644 -45.44 -33.20 -3.82
C ASN A 644 -45.59 -34.69 -4.17
N ALA A 645 -46.49 -35.04 -5.10
CA ALA A 645 -46.64 -36.41 -5.58
C ALA A 645 -45.39 -36.93 -6.31
N VAL A 646 -44.69 -36.04 -7.04
CA VAL A 646 -43.41 -36.36 -7.70
C VAL A 646 -42.27 -36.53 -6.70
N ASN A 647 -42.23 -35.74 -5.62
CA ASN A 647 -41.18 -35.81 -4.61
C ASN A 647 -41.33 -37.02 -3.67
N ALA A 648 -42.55 -37.45 -3.35
CA ALA A 648 -42.81 -38.48 -2.35
C ALA A 648 -42.00 -39.79 -2.53
N PRO A 649 -41.84 -40.35 -3.75
CA PRO A 649 -40.99 -41.52 -3.97
C PRO A 649 -39.50 -41.25 -3.65
N PHE A 650 -38.99 -40.07 -3.98
CA PHE A 650 -37.59 -39.68 -3.75
C PHE A 650 -37.31 -39.41 -2.27
N GLU A 651 -38.22 -38.72 -1.59
CA GLU A 651 -38.14 -38.49 -0.15
C GLU A 651 -38.16 -39.82 0.61
N THR A 652 -39.01 -40.77 0.20
CA THR A 652 -39.08 -42.09 0.82
C THR A 652 -37.80 -42.90 0.59
N LEU A 653 -37.25 -42.85 -0.63
CA LEU A 653 -36.08 -43.66 -1.01
C LEU A 653 -34.75 -43.09 -0.51
N THR A 654 -34.62 -41.77 -0.49
CA THR A 654 -33.32 -41.08 -0.27
C THR A 654 -33.32 -40.15 0.93
N GLY A 655 -34.47 -39.94 1.57
CA GLY A 655 -34.65 -38.94 2.63
C GLY A 655 -34.64 -37.49 2.13
N ARG A 656 -34.63 -37.26 0.80
CA ARG A 656 -34.53 -35.93 0.17
C ARG A 656 -35.45 -35.81 -1.03
N PRO A 657 -36.06 -34.63 -1.27
CA PRO A 657 -36.88 -34.42 -2.46
C PRO A 657 -36.04 -34.45 -3.74
N LEU A 658 -36.71 -34.66 -4.87
CA LEU A 658 -36.10 -34.43 -6.18
C LEU A 658 -36.03 -32.93 -6.48
N ILE A 659 -37.14 -32.22 -6.25
CA ILE A 659 -37.32 -30.78 -6.47
C ILE A 659 -37.84 -30.15 -5.18
N GLY A 660 -37.00 -29.40 -4.48
CA GLY A 660 -37.40 -28.74 -3.24
C GLY A 660 -36.19 -28.20 -2.51
N ASN A 661 -36.37 -27.15 -1.73
CA ASN A 661 -35.27 -26.61 -0.93
C ASN A 661 -35.09 -27.43 0.34
N GLY A 662 -33.90 -27.36 0.92
CA GLY A 662 -33.63 -27.89 2.24
C GLY A 662 -34.41 -27.14 3.31
N THR A 663 -34.83 -27.82 4.36
CA THR A 663 -35.52 -27.22 5.50
C THR A 663 -34.56 -26.39 6.35
N PRO A 664 -34.89 -25.14 6.70
CA PRO A 664 -34.10 -24.38 7.66
C PRO A 664 -34.07 -25.03 9.05
N GLY A 665 -32.94 -24.92 9.76
CA GLY A 665 -32.82 -25.29 11.16
C GLY A 665 -33.63 -24.35 12.06
N ALA A 666 -34.19 -24.87 13.15
CA ALA A 666 -35.01 -24.06 14.06
C ALA A 666 -34.15 -23.03 14.83
N ALA A 667 -34.71 -21.84 15.08
CA ALA A 667 -34.04 -20.81 15.88
C ALA A 667 -33.70 -21.33 17.30
N GLY A 668 -32.49 -21.02 17.77
CA GLY A 668 -31.99 -21.46 19.08
C GLY A 668 -31.58 -22.92 19.19
N SER A 669 -31.80 -23.74 18.14
CA SER A 669 -31.44 -25.16 18.19
C SER A 669 -29.97 -25.44 17.86
N GLY A 670 -29.29 -24.51 17.16
CA GLY A 670 -27.98 -24.77 16.55
C GLY A 670 -28.01 -25.88 15.49
N ALA A 671 -29.19 -26.31 15.03
CA ALA A 671 -29.30 -27.40 14.06
C ALA A 671 -28.95 -26.94 12.65
N ASP A 672 -28.25 -27.80 11.91
CA ASP A 672 -27.90 -27.57 10.52
C ASP A 672 -29.16 -27.50 9.64
N GLY A 673 -29.10 -26.65 8.61
CA GLY A 673 -30.06 -26.70 7.52
C GLY A 673 -29.87 -27.97 6.70
N THR A 674 -30.97 -28.58 6.26
CA THR A 674 -30.87 -29.80 5.47
C THR A 674 -30.45 -29.48 4.03
N PRO A 675 -29.84 -30.45 3.30
CA PRO A 675 -29.50 -30.24 1.89
C PRO A 675 -30.74 -30.08 1.00
N GLY A 676 -30.59 -29.29 -0.08
CA GLY A 676 -31.61 -29.15 -1.13
C GLY A 676 -31.88 -30.44 -1.91
N GLY A 677 -32.90 -30.42 -2.78
CA GLY A 677 -33.30 -31.57 -3.59
C GLY A 677 -32.23 -32.04 -4.57
N TRP A 678 -32.35 -33.29 -5.03
CA TRP A 678 -31.35 -33.92 -5.91
C TRP A 678 -31.17 -33.25 -7.28
N LEU A 679 -32.20 -32.53 -7.76
CA LEU A 679 -32.16 -31.83 -9.05
C LEU A 679 -32.22 -30.30 -8.88
N PHE A 680 -33.28 -29.80 -8.26
CA PHE A 680 -33.46 -28.38 -7.97
C PHE A 680 -33.72 -28.19 -6.47
N GLY A 681 -33.04 -27.21 -5.88
CA GLY A 681 -33.21 -26.92 -4.46
C GLY A 681 -32.04 -26.18 -3.86
N ASP A 682 -32.34 -25.06 -3.21
CA ASP A 682 -31.39 -24.37 -2.36
C ASP A 682 -31.20 -25.14 -1.05
N GLY A 683 -30.07 -24.92 -0.38
CA GLY A 683 -29.84 -25.44 0.96
C GLY A 683 -30.70 -24.75 2.02
N GLY A 684 -31.07 -25.47 3.07
CA GLY A 684 -31.73 -24.88 4.24
C GLY A 684 -30.77 -23.96 5.01
N ALA A 685 -31.27 -22.85 5.56
CA ALA A 685 -30.45 -22.03 6.47
C ALA A 685 -30.19 -22.77 7.79
N GLY A 686 -29.03 -22.58 8.39
CA GLY A 686 -28.72 -23.09 9.72
C GLY A 686 -29.51 -22.36 10.82
N GLY A 687 -29.95 -23.08 11.85
CA GLY A 687 -30.60 -22.49 13.01
C GLY A 687 -29.61 -21.71 13.87
N SER A 688 -30.04 -20.59 14.46
CA SER A 688 -29.20 -19.89 15.45
C SER A 688 -28.93 -20.78 16.67
N GLY A 689 -27.79 -20.62 17.32
CA GLY A 689 -27.47 -21.31 18.56
C GLY A 689 -28.16 -20.68 19.77
N ALA A 690 -28.64 -21.49 20.72
CA ALA A 690 -28.96 -21.02 22.06
C ALA A 690 -27.68 -20.54 22.78
N ALA A 691 -27.82 -19.90 23.95
CA ALA A 691 -26.67 -19.45 24.74
C ALA A 691 -25.59 -20.53 24.88
N ASN A 692 -24.32 -20.15 24.67
CA ASN A 692 -23.14 -21.06 24.64
C ASN A 692 -23.14 -22.14 23.54
N MET A 693 -24.09 -22.15 22.61
CA MET A 693 -24.12 -23.12 21.49
C MET A 693 -23.71 -22.47 20.18
N SER A 694 -23.04 -23.25 19.33
CA SER A 694 -22.72 -22.81 17.97
C SER A 694 -23.99 -22.74 17.11
N GLY A 695 -23.98 -21.87 16.11
CA GLY A 695 -25.00 -21.86 15.07
C GLY A 695 -24.87 -23.08 14.17
N GLY A 696 -26.00 -23.56 13.66
CA GLY A 696 -26.04 -24.66 12.70
C GLY A 696 -25.44 -24.24 11.36
N HIS A 697 -24.83 -25.19 10.67
CA HIS A 697 -24.34 -24.98 9.31
C HIS A 697 -25.49 -24.84 8.32
N GLY A 698 -25.28 -24.09 7.25
CA GLY A 698 -26.19 -24.08 6.11
C GLY A 698 -26.15 -25.39 5.36
N GLY A 699 -27.30 -25.82 4.84
CA GLY A 699 -27.41 -27.00 4.00
C GLY A 699 -26.76 -26.79 2.63
N ASN A 700 -26.23 -27.85 2.05
CA ASN A 700 -25.71 -27.81 0.69
C ASN A 700 -26.85 -27.80 -0.33
N ALA A 701 -26.68 -27.09 -1.43
CA ALA A 701 -27.66 -27.09 -2.51
C ALA A 701 -27.63 -28.37 -3.35
N GLY A 702 -28.71 -28.60 -4.10
CA GLY A 702 -28.70 -29.49 -5.26
C GLY A 702 -27.89 -28.91 -6.42
N PRO A 703 -27.75 -29.63 -7.55
CA PRO A 703 -26.96 -29.22 -8.72
C PRO A 703 -27.17 -27.77 -9.21
N PHE A 704 -28.38 -27.22 -9.06
CA PHE A 704 -28.82 -25.91 -9.55
C PHE A 704 -29.45 -25.04 -8.46
N GLY A 705 -28.79 -24.89 -7.32
CA GLY A 705 -29.30 -24.08 -6.20
C GLY A 705 -28.21 -23.37 -5.42
N ALA A 706 -28.59 -22.42 -4.58
CA ALA A 706 -27.67 -21.72 -3.70
C ALA A 706 -27.53 -22.43 -2.34
N GLY A 707 -26.33 -22.41 -1.76
CA GLY A 707 -26.07 -22.97 -0.44
C GLY A 707 -26.80 -22.19 0.65
N GLY A 708 -27.27 -22.87 1.69
CA GLY A 708 -27.93 -22.22 2.82
C GLY A 708 -26.98 -21.33 3.63
N SER A 709 -27.47 -20.25 4.21
CA SER A 709 -26.69 -19.44 5.15
C SER A 709 -26.44 -20.20 6.46
N GLY A 710 -25.30 -19.97 7.10
CA GLY A 710 -25.01 -20.47 8.44
C GLY A 710 -25.76 -19.69 9.51
N GLY A 711 -26.17 -20.38 10.58
CA GLY A 711 -26.83 -19.79 11.73
C GLY A 711 -25.87 -18.99 12.61
N ALA A 712 -26.37 -17.95 13.29
CA ALA A 712 -25.57 -17.19 14.24
C ALA A 712 -25.26 -18.01 15.51
N GLY A 713 -24.04 -17.88 16.04
CA GLY A 713 -23.63 -18.48 17.31
C GLY A 713 -24.29 -17.80 18.51
N GLY A 714 -24.56 -18.58 19.56
CA GLY A 714 -25.21 -18.14 20.78
C GLY A 714 -24.32 -17.28 21.69
N ALA A 715 -24.87 -16.17 22.19
CA ALA A 715 -24.22 -15.35 23.19
C ALA A 715 -24.15 -16.06 24.56
N SER A 716 -23.01 -15.97 25.24
CA SER A 716 -22.82 -16.53 26.58
C SER A 716 -23.43 -15.62 27.65
N THR A 717 -24.41 -16.09 28.41
CA THR A 717 -24.98 -15.34 29.56
C THR A 717 -24.38 -15.72 30.92
N THR A 718 -23.73 -16.89 31.03
CA THR A 718 -23.08 -17.37 32.27
C THR A 718 -21.85 -18.24 31.95
N THR A 719 -20.66 -17.75 32.32
CA THR A 719 -19.34 -18.44 32.30
C THR A 719 -19.05 -19.33 31.08
N GLY A 720 -18.65 -18.74 29.95
CA GLY A 720 -18.16 -19.47 28.77
C GLY A 720 -17.76 -18.56 27.59
N PRO A 721 -17.03 -19.10 26.59
CA PRO A 721 -16.82 -18.41 25.32
C PRO A 721 -18.12 -18.31 24.51
N GLY A 722 -18.19 -17.35 23.60
CA GLY A 722 -19.31 -17.25 22.67
C GLY A 722 -19.37 -18.45 21.72
N GLY A 723 -20.57 -18.86 21.33
CA GLY A 723 -20.76 -19.94 20.35
C GLY A 723 -20.23 -19.55 18.97
N PHE A 724 -19.71 -20.51 18.21
CA PHE A 724 -19.25 -20.23 16.85
C PHE A 724 -20.43 -19.95 15.91
N GLY A 725 -20.21 -19.11 14.90
CA GLY A 725 -21.12 -19.01 13.77
C GLY A 725 -21.10 -20.31 12.95
N GLY A 726 -22.25 -20.71 12.42
CA GLY A 726 -22.35 -21.86 11.52
C GLY A 726 -21.73 -21.55 10.16
N ASN A 727 -21.12 -22.55 9.52
CA ASN A 727 -20.60 -22.38 8.16
C ASN A 727 -21.75 -22.23 7.15
N GLY A 728 -21.52 -21.50 6.07
CA GLY A 728 -22.41 -21.51 4.92
C GLY A 728 -22.37 -22.84 4.19
N GLY A 729 -23.51 -23.28 3.68
CA GLY A 729 -23.62 -24.47 2.85
C GLY A 729 -23.00 -24.26 1.47
N PHE A 730 -22.57 -25.34 0.83
CA PHE A 730 -22.04 -25.27 -0.52
C PHE A 730 -23.13 -24.95 -1.53
N GLY A 731 -22.79 -24.12 -2.52
CA GLY A 731 -23.58 -23.92 -3.71
C GLY A 731 -23.69 -25.21 -4.53
N GLY A 732 -24.60 -25.21 -5.48
CA GLY A 732 -24.88 -26.38 -6.30
C GLY A 732 -23.65 -26.86 -7.06
N LEU A 733 -23.50 -28.17 -7.20
CA LEU A 733 -22.33 -28.79 -7.84
C LEU A 733 -21.99 -28.16 -9.20
N LEU A 734 -23.01 -27.83 -10.01
CA LEU A 734 -22.82 -27.22 -11.33
C LEU A 734 -22.92 -25.69 -11.26
N TYR A 735 -24.03 -25.18 -10.73
CA TYR A 735 -24.31 -23.74 -10.61
C TYR A 735 -24.87 -23.41 -9.24
N GLY A 736 -24.39 -22.32 -8.64
CA GLY A 736 -24.92 -21.82 -7.38
C GLY A 736 -23.88 -21.08 -6.54
N ALA A 737 -24.35 -20.07 -5.82
CA ALA A 737 -23.58 -19.37 -4.81
C ALA A 737 -23.37 -20.25 -3.58
N GLY A 738 -22.19 -20.17 -2.96
CA GLY A 738 -22.01 -20.64 -1.60
C GLY A 738 -22.79 -19.78 -0.61
N GLY A 739 -23.31 -20.41 0.45
CA GLY A 739 -23.99 -19.71 1.53
C GLY A 739 -23.05 -18.84 2.35
N SER A 740 -23.55 -17.76 2.94
CA SER A 740 -22.76 -16.94 3.88
C SER A 740 -22.55 -17.67 5.21
N GLY A 741 -21.40 -17.50 5.83
CA GLY A 741 -21.16 -17.93 7.20
C GLY A 741 -21.96 -17.11 8.22
N GLY A 742 -22.36 -17.76 9.32
CA GLY A 742 -23.06 -17.14 10.43
C GLY A 742 -22.11 -16.32 11.31
N THR A 743 -22.64 -15.32 11.99
CA THR A 743 -21.89 -14.50 12.95
C THR A 743 -21.58 -15.29 14.24
N GLY A 744 -20.41 -15.06 14.84
CA GLY A 744 -20.04 -15.63 16.13
C GLY A 744 -20.80 -14.96 17.28
N GLY A 745 -21.12 -15.74 18.31
CA GLY A 745 -21.75 -15.27 19.54
C GLY A 745 -20.77 -14.51 20.43
N SER A 746 -21.28 -13.60 21.26
CA SER A 746 -20.47 -12.88 22.23
C SER A 746 -20.19 -13.69 23.49
N ALA A 747 -19.09 -13.36 24.19
CA ALA A 747 -18.75 -13.94 25.48
C ALA A 747 -19.16 -13.03 26.65
N GLY A 748 -19.85 -13.58 27.65
CA GLY A 748 -20.31 -12.81 28.83
C GLY A 748 -19.41 -12.92 30.07
N ALA A 749 -18.33 -13.72 30.01
CA ALA A 749 -17.51 -14.02 31.18
C ALA A 749 -16.12 -13.38 31.15
N LEU A 750 -15.57 -13.09 32.33
CA LEU A 750 -14.22 -12.53 32.48
C LEU A 750 -13.20 -13.42 31.74
N GLY A 751 -12.42 -12.84 30.84
CA GLY A 751 -11.38 -13.53 30.07
C GLY A 751 -11.85 -14.47 28.96
N SER A 752 -13.15 -14.64 28.72
CA SER A 752 -13.66 -15.57 27.71
C SER A 752 -13.67 -14.96 26.31
N ALA A 753 -13.21 -15.74 25.32
CA ALA A 753 -13.15 -15.28 23.94
C ALA A 753 -14.52 -15.26 23.27
N GLY A 754 -14.74 -14.28 22.40
CA GLY A 754 -15.89 -14.27 21.50
C GLY A 754 -15.85 -15.46 20.55
N GLY A 755 -17.02 -15.91 20.11
CA GLY A 755 -17.12 -16.99 19.12
C GLY A 755 -16.58 -16.54 17.78
N ALA A 756 -15.84 -17.41 17.08
CA ALA A 756 -15.45 -17.13 15.70
C ALA A 756 -16.67 -17.11 14.76
N GLY A 757 -16.59 -16.31 13.71
CA GLY A 757 -17.54 -16.34 12.61
C GLY A 757 -17.42 -17.63 11.79
N GLY A 758 -18.53 -18.09 11.22
CA GLY A 758 -18.57 -19.26 10.36
C GLY A 758 -17.92 -19.01 9.00
N TYR A 759 -17.39 -20.06 8.38
CA TYR A 759 -16.83 -19.97 7.03
C TYR A 759 -17.92 -19.75 5.99
N GLY A 760 -17.59 -19.03 4.92
CA GLY A 760 -18.42 -19.01 3.72
C GLY A 760 -18.42 -20.37 3.01
N GLY A 761 -19.56 -20.74 2.45
CA GLY A 761 -19.71 -21.96 1.66
C GLY A 761 -18.98 -21.87 0.31
N GLN A 762 -18.52 -22.99 -0.21
CA GLN A 762 -17.94 -23.09 -1.55
C GLN A 762 -18.97 -22.76 -2.63
N GLY A 763 -18.56 -22.11 -3.71
CA GLY A 763 -19.36 -21.96 -4.93
C GLY A 763 -19.44 -23.25 -5.76
N GLY A 764 -20.36 -23.30 -6.72
CA GLY A 764 -20.45 -24.35 -7.73
C GLY A 764 -19.31 -24.34 -8.76
N LEU A 765 -19.19 -25.42 -9.53
CA LEU A 765 -18.09 -25.59 -10.52
C LEU A 765 -18.07 -24.48 -11.57
N PHE A 766 -19.24 -24.07 -12.07
CA PHE A 766 -19.38 -23.08 -13.15
C PHE A 766 -20.02 -21.79 -12.64
N GLY A 767 -19.21 -20.76 -12.45
CA GLY A 767 -19.66 -19.41 -12.11
C GLY A 767 -20.21 -19.25 -10.68
N GLY A 768 -20.15 -20.28 -9.83
CA GLY A 768 -20.48 -20.09 -8.42
C GLY A 768 -19.40 -19.27 -7.72
N TYR A 769 -19.79 -18.32 -6.87
CA TYR A 769 -18.87 -17.64 -5.95
C TYR A 769 -18.90 -18.31 -4.59
N GLY A 770 -17.76 -18.23 -3.91
CA GLY A 770 -17.68 -18.52 -2.50
C GLY A 770 -18.53 -17.56 -1.68
N GLY A 771 -19.22 -18.08 -0.69
CA GLY A 771 -19.98 -17.29 0.27
C GLY A 771 -19.07 -16.40 1.11
N ALA A 772 -19.62 -15.30 1.64
CA ALA A 772 -18.91 -14.46 2.60
C ALA A 772 -18.70 -15.20 3.93
N GLY A 773 -17.56 -14.99 4.58
CA GLY A 773 -17.35 -15.42 5.96
C GLY A 773 -18.16 -14.58 6.95
N GLY A 774 -18.58 -15.19 8.05
CA GLY A 774 -19.30 -14.52 9.13
C GLY A 774 -18.38 -13.68 10.01
N ALA A 775 -18.92 -12.64 10.65
CA ALA A 775 -18.16 -11.83 11.60
C ALA A 775 -17.91 -12.60 12.92
N GLY A 776 -16.77 -12.35 13.56
CA GLY A 776 -16.49 -12.85 14.91
C GLY A 776 -17.31 -12.10 15.98
N GLY A 777 -17.66 -12.81 17.05
CA GLY A 777 -18.36 -12.25 18.21
C GLY A 777 -17.42 -11.51 19.17
N ALA A 778 -17.97 -10.64 20.01
CA ALA A 778 -17.18 -9.89 20.97
C ALA A 778 -16.64 -10.76 22.13
N GLY A 779 -15.45 -10.44 22.60
CA GLY A 779 -14.86 -11.02 23.80
C GLY A 779 -15.52 -10.49 25.07
N GLY A 780 -15.55 -11.30 26.12
CA GLY A 780 -16.00 -10.84 27.45
C GLY A 780 -15.02 -9.83 28.03
N VAL A 781 -15.30 -9.26 29.20
CA VAL A 781 -14.58 -8.11 29.81
C VAL A 781 -13.05 -8.03 29.55
N THR A 782 -12.29 -9.12 29.75
CA THR A 782 -10.84 -9.18 29.44
C THR A 782 -10.48 -10.18 28.33
N GLY A 783 -11.49 -10.73 27.65
CA GLY A 783 -11.35 -11.75 26.61
C GLY A 783 -11.12 -11.17 25.23
N VAL A 784 -10.52 -11.97 24.36
CA VAL A 784 -10.26 -11.58 22.97
C VAL A 784 -11.52 -11.66 22.13
N GLY A 785 -11.64 -10.78 21.14
CA GLY A 785 -12.67 -10.89 20.12
C GLY A 785 -12.51 -12.18 19.31
N GLY A 786 -13.63 -12.75 18.87
CA GLY A 786 -13.65 -13.92 18.01
C GLY A 786 -13.06 -13.60 16.63
N THR A 787 -12.44 -14.58 15.98
CA THR A 787 -11.90 -14.37 14.63
C THR A 787 -13.04 -14.29 13.60
N GLY A 788 -12.85 -13.51 12.55
CA GLY A 788 -13.73 -13.55 11.39
C GLY A 788 -13.63 -14.88 10.65
N GLY A 789 -14.74 -15.33 10.08
CA GLY A 789 -14.78 -16.53 9.24
C GLY A 789 -14.07 -16.29 7.90
N LEU A 790 -13.37 -17.30 7.40
CA LEU A 790 -12.85 -17.29 6.02
C LEU A 790 -13.98 -17.18 4.98
N GLY A 791 -13.69 -16.51 3.86
CA GLY A 791 -14.53 -16.57 2.68
C GLY A 791 -14.50 -17.96 2.04
N GLY A 792 -15.62 -18.37 1.43
CA GLY A 792 -15.70 -19.60 0.65
C GLY A 792 -14.84 -19.52 -0.60
N ALA A 793 -14.33 -20.63 -1.09
CA ALA A 793 -13.62 -20.67 -2.37
C ALA A 793 -14.58 -21.01 -3.53
N SER A 794 -14.04 -20.90 -4.73
CA SER A 794 -14.70 -21.34 -5.96
C SER A 794 -13.84 -22.44 -6.59
N PRO A 795 -14.41 -23.56 -7.11
CA PRO A 795 -13.59 -24.70 -7.51
C PRO A 795 -12.88 -24.50 -8.86
N LEU A 796 -13.63 -24.18 -9.93
CA LEU A 796 -13.10 -24.13 -11.30
C LEU A 796 -13.17 -22.72 -11.91
N THR A 797 -14.35 -22.10 -11.86
CA THR A 797 -14.53 -20.71 -12.31
C THR A 797 -15.38 -19.94 -11.30
N GLY A 798 -15.02 -18.70 -10.99
CA GLY A 798 -15.76 -17.84 -10.07
C GLY A 798 -14.84 -17.13 -9.07
N THR A 799 -15.35 -16.05 -8.48
CA THR A 799 -14.59 -15.26 -7.50
C THR A 799 -14.61 -15.92 -6.13
N GLY A 800 -13.56 -15.72 -5.35
CA GLY A 800 -13.53 -16.12 -3.95
C GLY A 800 -14.43 -15.24 -3.08
N GLY A 801 -15.02 -15.82 -2.04
CA GLY A 801 -15.83 -15.09 -1.07
C GLY A 801 -14.99 -14.17 -0.19
N VAL A 802 -15.59 -13.09 0.33
CA VAL A 802 -14.91 -12.19 1.26
C VAL A 802 -14.76 -12.81 2.65
N GLY A 803 -13.66 -12.52 3.34
CA GLY A 803 -13.48 -12.87 4.74
C GLY A 803 -14.36 -12.02 5.66
N GLY A 804 -14.82 -12.61 6.75
CA GLY A 804 -15.61 -11.94 7.78
C GLY A 804 -14.74 -11.05 8.68
N ALA A 805 -15.35 -10.02 9.27
CA ALA A 805 -14.67 -9.14 10.22
C ALA A 805 -14.35 -9.86 11.54
N GLY A 806 -13.25 -9.49 12.20
CA GLY A 806 -12.95 -9.91 13.56
C GLY A 806 -13.84 -9.23 14.60
N GLY A 807 -14.11 -9.92 15.68
CA GLY A 807 -14.91 -9.43 16.80
C GLY A 807 -14.19 -8.41 17.66
N LEU A 808 -14.95 -7.60 18.39
CA LEU A 808 -14.38 -6.62 19.33
C LEU A 808 -13.73 -7.31 20.52
N GLY A 809 -12.61 -6.76 21.00
CA GLY A 809 -12.00 -7.17 22.25
C GLY A 809 -12.82 -6.69 23.46
N GLY A 810 -12.70 -7.40 24.58
CA GLY A 810 -13.37 -7.09 25.84
C GLY A 810 -13.16 -5.68 26.37
N SER A 811 -14.14 -5.19 27.11
CA SER A 811 -14.27 -3.81 27.60
C SER A 811 -13.11 -3.28 28.48
N THR A 812 -12.22 -4.13 29.00
CA THR A 812 -11.08 -3.70 29.85
C THR A 812 -9.69 -4.07 29.33
N SER A 813 -9.45 -5.23 28.69
CA SER A 813 -8.07 -5.58 28.23
C SER A 813 -8.03 -6.53 27.03
N GLY A 814 -9.15 -6.76 26.35
CA GLY A 814 -9.23 -7.75 25.30
C GLY A 814 -8.61 -7.29 23.99
N ASP A 815 -7.84 -8.18 23.35
CA ASP A 815 -7.42 -7.98 21.96
C ASP A 815 -8.63 -8.06 21.02
N GLY A 816 -8.61 -7.27 19.96
CA GLY A 816 -9.54 -7.45 18.86
C GLY A 816 -9.29 -8.78 18.13
N GLY A 817 -10.36 -9.42 17.67
CA GLY A 817 -10.24 -10.65 16.88
C GLY A 817 -9.63 -10.39 15.51
N THR A 818 -8.91 -11.36 14.95
CA THR A 818 -8.36 -11.22 13.59
C THR A 818 -9.47 -11.30 12.54
N GLY A 819 -9.32 -10.57 11.44
CA GLY A 819 -10.19 -10.73 10.28
C GLY A 819 -9.98 -12.09 9.60
N GLY A 820 -11.04 -12.64 9.00
CA GLY A 820 -10.98 -13.88 8.23
C GLY A 820 -10.27 -13.67 6.89
N GLY A 821 -9.52 -14.65 6.40
CA GLY A 821 -8.95 -14.60 5.06
C GLY A 821 -10.03 -14.64 3.96
N GLY A 822 -9.74 -14.00 2.82
CA GLY A 822 -10.55 -14.12 1.62
C GLY A 822 -10.44 -15.52 1.01
N GLY A 823 -11.53 -15.98 0.40
CA GLY A 823 -11.59 -17.26 -0.28
C GLY A 823 -10.77 -17.28 -1.57
N ALA A 824 -10.27 -18.45 -1.95
CA ALA A 824 -9.59 -18.64 -3.21
C ALA A 824 -10.57 -18.59 -4.39
N ALA A 825 -10.13 -18.06 -5.52
CA ALA A 825 -10.89 -18.09 -6.75
C ALA A 825 -10.90 -19.47 -7.41
N GLY A 826 -11.74 -19.63 -8.44
CA GLY A 826 -11.78 -20.80 -9.32
C GLY A 826 -10.42 -21.09 -9.94
N ALA A 827 -10.02 -22.37 -9.98
CA ALA A 827 -8.68 -22.77 -10.43
C ALA A 827 -8.30 -22.29 -11.85
N LEU A 828 -9.27 -22.09 -12.75
CA LEU A 828 -9.01 -21.63 -14.12
C LEU A 828 -9.19 -20.11 -14.26
N TYR A 829 -10.24 -19.56 -13.65
CA TYR A 829 -10.63 -18.18 -13.89
C TYR A 829 -11.38 -17.60 -12.68
N GLY A 830 -10.93 -16.44 -12.21
CA GLY A 830 -11.59 -15.67 -11.16
C GLY A 830 -10.63 -14.90 -10.27
N ALA A 831 -11.13 -13.81 -9.67
CA ALA A 831 -10.40 -13.03 -8.67
C ALA A 831 -10.55 -13.61 -7.25
N GLY A 832 -9.47 -13.53 -6.46
CA GLY A 832 -9.49 -13.92 -5.05
C GLY A 832 -10.38 -13.01 -4.21
N GLY A 833 -10.97 -13.54 -3.14
CA GLY A 833 -11.82 -12.77 -2.23
C GLY A 833 -11.01 -11.80 -1.38
N ALA A 834 -11.61 -10.67 -0.97
CA ALA A 834 -10.94 -9.75 -0.06
C ALA A 834 -10.85 -10.32 1.37
N GLY A 835 -9.80 -9.98 2.10
CA GLY A 835 -9.66 -10.32 3.52
C GLY A 835 -10.56 -9.47 4.43
N GLY A 836 -10.97 -10.05 5.54
CA GLY A 836 -11.78 -9.45 6.60
C GLY A 836 -11.00 -8.42 7.42
N ALA A 837 -11.68 -7.42 7.99
CA ALA A 837 -11.04 -6.44 8.87
C ALA A 837 -10.78 -7.07 10.24
N GLY A 838 -9.70 -6.68 10.90
CA GLY A 838 -9.48 -6.99 12.30
C GLY A 838 -10.42 -6.19 13.21
N GLY A 839 -10.81 -6.79 14.33
CA GLY A 839 -11.62 -6.15 15.36
C GLY A 839 -10.83 -5.13 16.17
N ALA A 840 -11.52 -4.12 16.70
CA ALA A 840 -10.91 -3.14 17.59
C ALA A 840 -10.79 -3.67 19.04
N SER A 841 -9.79 -3.20 19.78
CA SER A 841 -9.65 -3.44 21.24
C SER A 841 -10.35 -2.34 22.04
N ASN A 842 -10.86 -2.64 23.25
CA ASN A 842 -11.61 -1.69 24.07
C ASN A 842 -10.92 -1.33 25.40
N GLY A 843 -11.00 -0.05 25.81
CA GLY A 843 -11.04 0.37 27.22
C GLY A 843 -9.76 0.58 28.04
N ALA A 844 -8.87 -0.39 28.26
CA ALA A 844 -7.76 -0.22 29.23
C ALA A 844 -6.36 -0.70 28.73
N PRO A 845 -5.27 -0.38 29.45
CA PRO A 845 -3.90 -0.54 28.95
C PRO A 845 -3.57 -1.97 28.52
N GLY A 846 -3.11 -2.14 27.28
CA GLY A 846 -2.48 -3.38 26.79
C GLY A 846 -3.22 -4.14 25.68
N GLY A 847 -4.51 -3.87 25.41
CA GLY A 847 -5.27 -4.57 24.36
C GLY A 847 -4.86 -4.15 22.94
N THR A 848 -4.52 -5.10 22.08
CA THR A 848 -4.09 -4.90 20.71
C THR A 848 -5.26 -4.99 19.73
N GLY A 849 -5.25 -4.16 18.69
CA GLY A 849 -6.18 -4.30 17.58
C GLY A 849 -5.93 -5.61 16.83
N GLY A 850 -6.98 -6.28 16.37
CA GLY A 850 -6.86 -7.53 15.62
C GLY A 850 -6.20 -7.31 14.26
N ALA A 851 -5.44 -8.29 13.77
CA ALA A 851 -4.87 -8.21 12.42
C ALA A 851 -5.97 -8.32 11.35
N GLY A 852 -5.77 -7.65 10.21
CA GLY A 852 -6.57 -7.86 9.01
C GLY A 852 -6.33 -9.25 8.40
N GLY A 853 -7.37 -9.83 7.83
CA GLY A 853 -7.31 -11.09 7.11
C GLY A 853 -6.56 -10.95 5.79
N VAL A 854 -5.89 -12.02 5.36
CA VAL A 854 -5.20 -12.04 4.05
C VAL A 854 -6.20 -12.06 2.90
N GLY A 855 -5.84 -11.45 1.78
CA GLY A 855 -6.59 -11.60 0.52
C GLY A 855 -6.46 -13.01 -0.03
N GLY A 856 -7.53 -13.49 -0.67
CA GLY A 856 -7.59 -14.79 -1.32
C GLY A 856 -6.73 -14.85 -2.57
N ALA A 857 -6.21 -16.04 -2.88
CA ALA A 857 -5.46 -16.28 -4.12
C ALA A 857 -6.38 -16.34 -5.33
N ALA A 858 -5.87 -15.93 -6.48
CA ALA A 858 -6.58 -16.03 -7.75
C ALA A 858 -6.40 -17.40 -8.43
N GLY A 859 -7.20 -17.64 -9.48
CA GLY A 859 -7.09 -18.80 -10.37
C GLY A 859 -5.93 -18.72 -11.35
N LEU A 860 -5.90 -19.56 -12.39
CA LEU A 860 -4.91 -19.46 -13.47
C LEU A 860 -4.93 -18.07 -14.15
N ILE A 861 -6.12 -17.52 -14.36
CA ILE A 861 -6.34 -16.15 -14.85
C ILE A 861 -7.15 -15.42 -13.76
N GLY A 862 -6.59 -14.37 -13.17
CA GLY A 862 -7.20 -13.80 -11.97
C GLY A 862 -6.31 -12.80 -11.22
N ASN A 863 -6.94 -11.75 -10.68
CA ASN A 863 -6.32 -10.86 -9.71
C ASN A 863 -6.41 -11.45 -8.29
N GLY A 864 -5.34 -11.26 -7.50
CA GLY A 864 -5.37 -11.59 -6.07
C GLY A 864 -6.31 -10.66 -5.29
N GLY A 865 -6.93 -11.17 -4.22
CA GLY A 865 -7.84 -10.39 -3.38
C GLY A 865 -7.12 -9.33 -2.54
N ALA A 866 -7.78 -8.23 -2.19
CA ALA A 866 -7.20 -7.24 -1.29
C ALA A 866 -7.06 -7.78 0.14
N GLY A 867 -6.00 -7.39 0.86
CA GLY A 867 -5.85 -7.65 2.28
C GLY A 867 -6.80 -6.80 3.13
N GLY A 868 -7.27 -7.37 4.24
CA GLY A 868 -8.16 -6.70 5.18
C GLY A 868 -7.45 -5.66 6.04
N LEU A 869 -8.21 -4.73 6.62
CA LEU A 869 -7.64 -3.69 7.49
C LEU A 869 -7.28 -4.23 8.87
N GLY A 870 -6.24 -3.68 9.48
CA GLY A 870 -5.96 -3.89 10.89
C GLY A 870 -6.94 -3.15 11.80
N GLY A 871 -7.30 -3.77 12.92
CA GLY A 871 -8.22 -3.21 13.92
C GLY A 871 -7.59 -2.06 14.71
N GLY A 872 -8.41 -1.07 15.08
CA GLY A 872 -7.96 0.06 15.90
C GLY A 872 -7.73 -0.30 17.36
N SER A 873 -6.95 0.52 18.07
CA SER A 873 -6.77 0.42 19.53
C SER A 873 -6.84 1.77 20.24
N ILE A 874 -7.47 1.78 21.41
CA ILE A 874 -7.48 2.95 22.30
C ILE A 874 -6.21 2.94 23.16
N ASN A 875 -5.99 1.87 23.91
CA ASN A 875 -5.00 1.79 24.97
C ASN A 875 -3.85 0.77 24.72
N GLY A 876 -3.68 0.33 23.46
CA GLY A 876 -2.66 -0.60 23.01
C GLY A 876 -2.18 -0.31 21.58
N VAL A 877 -1.60 -1.30 20.90
CA VAL A 877 -1.13 -1.15 19.52
C VAL A 877 -2.25 -1.44 18.52
N GLY A 878 -2.28 -0.71 17.42
CA GLY A 878 -3.16 -1.02 16.28
C GLY A 878 -2.77 -2.34 15.63
N GLY A 879 -3.75 -3.06 15.09
CA GLY A 879 -3.53 -4.34 14.41
C GLY A 879 -2.84 -4.16 13.06
N ALA A 880 -2.07 -5.16 12.64
CA ALA A 880 -1.46 -5.14 11.30
C ALA A 880 -2.53 -5.26 10.20
N GLY A 881 -2.30 -4.61 9.07
CA GLY A 881 -3.07 -4.86 7.85
C GLY A 881 -2.78 -6.25 7.29
N GLY A 882 -3.79 -6.89 6.71
CA GLY A 882 -3.66 -8.17 6.04
C GLY A 882 -2.91 -8.04 4.71
N ASN A 883 -2.17 -9.09 4.34
CA ASN A 883 -1.47 -9.11 3.06
C ASN A 883 -2.46 -9.28 1.89
N GLY A 884 -2.12 -8.71 0.74
CA GLY A 884 -2.83 -8.96 -0.51
C GLY A 884 -2.63 -10.40 -1.00
N GLY A 885 -3.65 -10.92 -1.67
CA GLY A 885 -3.65 -12.25 -2.27
C GLY A 885 -2.74 -12.35 -3.49
N VAL A 886 -2.23 -13.55 -3.74
CA VAL A 886 -1.36 -13.83 -4.89
C VAL A 886 -2.22 -13.91 -6.17
N ALA A 887 -1.69 -13.37 -7.26
CA ALA A 887 -2.34 -13.41 -8.57
C ALA A 887 -2.31 -14.80 -9.20
N GLY A 888 -3.01 -14.94 -10.33
CA GLY A 888 -2.88 -16.07 -11.23
C GLY A 888 -1.60 -16.05 -12.07
N VAL A 889 -1.50 -16.99 -13.02
CA VAL A 889 -0.47 -16.98 -14.08
C VAL A 889 -0.59 -15.71 -14.91
N PHE A 890 -1.82 -15.30 -15.20
CA PHE A 890 -2.17 -14.01 -15.80
C PHE A 890 -3.00 -13.21 -14.79
N GLY A 891 -2.44 -12.15 -14.24
CA GLY A 891 -3.15 -11.24 -13.35
C GLY A 891 -2.26 -10.48 -12.38
N ASN A 892 -2.84 -9.50 -11.70
CA ASN A 892 -2.17 -8.65 -10.74
C ASN A 892 -2.34 -9.14 -9.30
N GLY A 893 -1.32 -8.97 -8.48
CA GLY A 893 -1.38 -9.24 -7.05
C GLY A 893 -2.32 -8.26 -6.33
N GLY A 894 -2.98 -8.72 -5.26
CA GLY A 894 -3.89 -7.89 -4.48
C GLY A 894 -3.17 -6.83 -3.66
N THR A 895 -3.85 -5.74 -3.31
CA THR A 895 -3.29 -4.70 -2.44
C THR A 895 -3.21 -5.15 -0.99
N GLY A 896 -2.18 -4.77 -0.25
CA GLY A 896 -2.12 -4.94 1.19
C GLY A 896 -3.10 -4.02 1.93
N GLY A 897 -3.64 -4.48 3.05
CA GLY A 897 -4.55 -3.69 3.90
C GLY A 897 -3.81 -2.65 4.75
N THR A 898 -4.49 -1.58 5.15
CA THR A 898 -3.88 -0.58 6.05
C THR A 898 -3.76 -1.12 7.47
N GLY A 899 -2.72 -0.70 8.19
CA GLY A 899 -2.60 -0.94 9.62
C GLY A 899 -3.61 -0.15 10.44
N GLY A 900 -3.99 -0.68 11.60
CA GLY A 900 -4.95 -0.07 12.51
C GLY A 900 -4.38 1.15 13.23
N ALA A 901 -5.22 2.15 13.45
CA ALA A 901 -4.83 3.35 14.21
C ALA A 901 -4.80 3.07 15.73
N SER A 902 -3.96 3.81 16.47
CA SER A 902 -3.81 3.69 17.92
C SER A 902 -3.89 5.05 18.62
N SER A 903 -4.42 5.11 19.84
CA SER A 903 -4.38 6.35 20.63
C SER A 903 -3.18 6.49 21.59
N THR A 904 -2.55 5.38 22.01
CA THR A 904 -1.57 5.39 23.12
C THR A 904 -0.21 4.75 22.85
N LEU A 905 -0.10 3.58 22.20
CA LEU A 905 1.19 2.88 22.05
C LEU A 905 1.79 2.90 20.66
N GLY A 906 1.04 2.55 19.61
CA GLY A 906 1.63 2.48 18.27
C GLY A 906 0.65 2.04 17.21
N GLY A 907 0.74 2.65 16.03
CA GLY A 907 -0.07 2.23 14.89
C GLY A 907 0.38 0.86 14.37
N GLY A 908 -0.56 0.09 13.85
CA GLY A 908 -0.26 -1.21 13.22
C GLY A 908 0.48 -1.05 11.90
N SER A 909 1.28 -2.02 11.50
CA SER A 909 1.93 -2.02 10.19
C SER A 909 0.93 -2.25 9.06
N GLY A 910 1.17 -1.66 7.89
CA GLY A 910 0.45 -2.02 6.67
C GLY A 910 0.79 -3.44 6.20
N GLY A 911 -0.18 -4.10 5.57
CA GLY A 911 0.01 -5.42 4.97
C GLY A 911 0.81 -5.34 3.67
N ALA A 912 1.53 -6.40 3.33
CA ALA A 912 2.26 -6.48 2.07
C ALA A 912 1.30 -6.61 0.88
N GLY A 913 1.69 -6.09 -0.29
CA GLY A 913 1.03 -6.39 -1.54
C GLY A 913 1.24 -7.84 -1.96
N GLY A 914 0.24 -8.43 -2.61
CA GLY A 914 0.31 -9.78 -3.17
C GLY A 914 1.24 -9.83 -4.38
N ALA A 915 1.86 -10.97 -4.62
CA ALA A 915 2.76 -11.15 -5.75
C ALA A 915 1.98 -11.43 -7.05
N GLY A 916 2.52 -10.96 -8.18
CA GLY A 916 2.27 -11.57 -9.49
C GLY A 916 3.03 -12.90 -9.61
N THR A 917 2.59 -13.81 -10.49
CA THR A 917 3.26 -15.14 -10.60
C THR A 917 4.10 -15.29 -11.86
N MET A 918 3.52 -15.16 -13.06
CA MET A 918 4.23 -15.33 -14.34
C MET A 918 4.11 -14.08 -15.21
N PHE A 919 2.88 -13.63 -15.46
CA PHE A 919 2.53 -12.45 -16.24
C PHE A 919 1.59 -11.56 -15.40
N GLY A 920 2.09 -10.42 -14.96
CA GLY A 920 1.31 -9.43 -14.23
C GLY A 920 2.08 -8.77 -13.10
N ASN A 921 1.49 -7.72 -12.53
CA ASN A 921 2.16 -6.84 -11.58
C ASN A 921 1.97 -7.31 -10.14
N GLY A 922 2.91 -6.99 -9.27
CA GLY A 922 2.72 -7.09 -7.83
C GLY A 922 1.75 -6.01 -7.33
N GLY A 923 0.99 -6.34 -6.28
CA GLY A 923 0.08 -5.43 -5.62
C GLY A 923 0.80 -4.39 -4.76
N THR A 924 0.16 -3.26 -4.48
CA THR A 924 0.73 -2.23 -3.61
C THR A 924 0.69 -2.65 -2.14
N GLY A 925 1.69 -2.26 -1.37
CA GLY A 925 1.67 -2.38 0.09
C GLY A 925 0.65 -1.44 0.72
N GLY A 926 0.08 -1.85 1.85
CA GLY A 926 -0.86 -1.05 2.63
C GLY A 926 -0.17 0.04 3.45
N ALA A 927 -0.89 1.12 3.75
CA ALA A 927 -0.37 2.19 4.60
C ALA A 927 -0.25 1.73 6.07
N GLY A 928 0.72 2.27 6.80
CA GLY A 928 0.84 2.09 8.24
C GLY A 928 -0.21 2.88 9.03
N GLY A 929 -0.62 2.37 10.18
CA GLY A 929 -1.58 3.01 11.08
C GLY A 929 -1.02 4.24 11.78
N ALA A 930 -1.87 5.23 12.04
CA ALA A 930 -1.48 6.45 12.76
C ALA A 930 -1.50 6.24 14.30
N SER A 931 -0.76 7.06 15.05
CA SER A 931 -0.70 6.99 16.52
C SER A 931 -0.65 8.36 17.21
N SER A 932 -1.47 8.61 18.25
CA SER A 932 -1.41 9.89 18.99
C SER A 932 -0.36 9.95 20.09
N ASN A 933 -0.05 8.87 20.81
CA ASN A 933 0.95 8.93 21.90
C ASN A 933 2.04 7.85 21.78
N GLY A 934 2.23 7.27 20.61
CA GLY A 934 3.33 6.35 20.36
C GLY A 934 3.77 6.32 18.91
N PHE A 935 4.40 5.25 18.45
CA PHE A 935 5.04 5.23 17.12
C PHE A 935 4.03 5.06 15.97
N GLY A 936 4.32 5.66 14.82
CA GLY A 936 3.58 5.39 13.59
C GLY A 936 3.86 3.98 13.08
N GLY A 937 2.85 3.31 12.53
CA GLY A 937 3.01 1.97 11.95
C GLY A 937 3.84 2.00 10.67
N ALA A 938 4.64 0.97 10.40
CA ALA A 938 5.37 0.88 9.14
C ALA A 938 4.42 0.66 7.95
N GLY A 939 4.75 1.19 6.78
CA GLY A 939 4.08 0.85 5.53
C GLY A 939 4.42 -0.57 5.09
N GLY A 940 3.45 -1.25 4.47
CA GLY A 940 3.64 -2.60 3.93
C GLY A 940 4.50 -2.60 2.67
N ALA A 941 5.23 -3.68 2.43
CA ALA A 941 6.01 -3.83 1.20
C ALA A 941 5.10 -4.01 -0.02
N GLY A 942 5.52 -3.54 -1.19
CA GLY A 942 4.89 -3.90 -2.44
C GLY A 942 5.17 -5.36 -2.82
N GLY A 943 4.23 -5.99 -3.51
CA GLY A 943 4.40 -7.37 -4.00
C GLY A 943 5.37 -7.46 -5.18
N ASP A 944 6.03 -8.59 -5.33
CA ASP A 944 6.89 -8.85 -6.48
C ASP A 944 6.06 -9.05 -7.77
N SER A 945 6.67 -8.77 -8.92
CA SER A 945 6.08 -9.03 -10.24
C SER A 945 6.00 -10.51 -10.57
N GLY A 946 5.29 -10.83 -11.66
CA GLY A 946 5.45 -12.11 -12.34
C GLY A 946 6.89 -12.38 -12.81
N ARG A 947 7.25 -13.65 -12.93
CA ARG A 947 8.61 -14.11 -13.26
C ARG A 947 9.06 -13.78 -14.68
N PHE A 948 8.13 -13.71 -15.64
CA PHE A 948 8.46 -13.40 -17.03
C PHE A 948 8.20 -11.92 -17.32
N PHE A 949 6.98 -11.44 -17.09
CA PHE A 949 6.62 -10.04 -17.33
C PHE A 949 5.82 -9.47 -16.18
N GLY A 950 6.05 -8.18 -15.92
CA GLY A 950 5.30 -7.41 -14.94
C GLY A 950 6.21 -6.54 -14.10
N ARG A 951 5.60 -5.67 -13.28
CA ARG A 951 6.32 -4.78 -12.37
C ARG A 951 6.10 -5.12 -10.92
N GLY A 952 7.05 -4.72 -10.08
CA GLY A 952 6.85 -4.77 -8.63
C GLY A 952 5.84 -3.71 -8.19
N GLY A 953 5.05 -4.03 -7.17
CA GLY A 953 4.10 -3.10 -6.57
C GLY A 953 4.79 -2.00 -5.76
N ALA A 954 4.15 -0.84 -5.62
CA ALA A 954 4.67 0.23 -4.76
C ALA A 954 4.56 -0.15 -3.27
N GLY A 955 5.53 0.27 -2.46
CA GLY A 955 5.45 0.17 -1.01
C GLY A 955 4.44 1.17 -0.42
N GLY A 956 3.83 0.80 0.71
CA GLY A 956 2.87 1.64 1.42
C GLY A 956 3.55 2.77 2.20
N SER A 957 2.83 3.85 2.43
CA SER A 957 3.28 4.96 3.28
C SER A 957 3.34 4.56 4.77
N GLY A 958 4.30 5.12 5.51
CA GLY A 958 4.38 5.00 6.96
C GLY A 958 3.32 5.83 7.67
N GLY A 959 2.87 5.37 8.83
CA GLY A 959 1.86 6.03 9.65
C GLY A 959 2.39 7.29 10.34
N ALA A 960 1.54 8.32 10.43
CA ALA A 960 1.86 9.55 11.16
C ALA A 960 1.77 9.32 12.68
N SER A 961 2.60 10.04 13.45
CA SER A 961 2.46 10.04 14.91
C SER A 961 2.92 11.32 15.59
N VAL A 962 2.61 11.46 16.88
CA VAL A 962 3.20 12.51 17.72
C VAL A 962 4.66 12.20 18.07
N PHE A 963 5.02 10.92 18.18
CA PHE A 963 6.39 10.47 18.41
C PHE A 963 7.08 10.16 17.08
N THR A 964 7.65 8.97 16.88
CA THR A 964 8.43 8.66 15.68
C THR A 964 7.49 8.20 14.59
N GLY A 965 7.55 8.87 13.44
CA GLY A 965 6.79 8.45 12.27
C GLY A 965 7.16 7.04 11.81
N GLY A 966 6.20 6.30 11.27
CA GLY A 966 6.45 4.95 10.77
C GLY A 966 7.32 4.94 9.52
N THR A 967 8.11 3.89 9.30
CA THR A 967 8.90 3.78 8.06
C THR A 967 8.01 3.51 6.85
N GLY A 968 8.39 4.00 5.68
CA GLY A 968 7.76 3.61 4.42
C GLY A 968 8.09 2.16 4.05
N GLY A 969 7.16 1.49 3.38
CA GLY A 969 7.33 0.13 2.89
C GLY A 969 8.25 0.07 1.67
N ALA A 970 9.00 -1.03 1.52
CA ALA A 970 9.81 -1.23 0.32
C ALA A 970 8.94 -1.47 -0.92
N GLY A 971 9.41 -1.04 -2.09
CA GLY A 971 8.82 -1.43 -3.36
C GLY A 971 9.11 -2.89 -3.68
N GLY A 972 8.18 -3.56 -4.35
CA GLY A 972 8.34 -4.94 -4.80
C GLY A 972 9.31 -5.05 -5.98
N ASN A 973 9.86 -6.24 -6.20
CA ASN A 973 10.85 -6.46 -7.24
C ASN A 973 10.20 -6.86 -8.57
N ALA A 974 10.80 -6.45 -9.68
CA ALA A 974 10.56 -7.06 -10.98
C ALA A 974 11.52 -8.25 -11.20
N LEU A 975 10.93 -9.43 -11.35
CA LEU A 975 11.66 -10.70 -11.45
C LEU A 975 12.14 -11.02 -12.87
N GLY A 976 11.43 -10.54 -13.89
CA GLY A 976 11.72 -10.77 -15.30
C GLY A 976 11.91 -9.48 -16.09
N PHE A 977 11.11 -9.30 -17.14
CA PHE A 977 10.98 -8.07 -17.91
C PHE A 977 10.04 -7.10 -17.17
N GLY A 978 10.60 -6.05 -16.59
CA GLY A 978 9.84 -4.97 -15.97
C GLY A 978 10.60 -4.22 -14.87
N ASP A 979 9.94 -3.20 -14.34
CA ASP A 979 10.50 -2.27 -13.37
C ASP A 979 10.15 -2.63 -11.92
N GLY A 980 11.09 -2.35 -11.01
CA GLY A 980 10.84 -2.41 -9.58
C GLY A 980 9.83 -1.35 -9.13
N GLY A 981 9.08 -1.68 -8.07
CA GLY A 981 8.11 -0.78 -7.46
C GLY A 981 8.78 0.38 -6.71
N ALA A 982 8.11 1.52 -6.62
CA ALA A 982 8.59 2.63 -5.80
C ALA A 982 8.48 2.29 -4.30
N GLY A 983 9.41 2.78 -3.48
CA GLY A 983 9.32 2.75 -2.03
C GLY A 983 8.30 3.76 -1.50
N GLY A 984 7.61 3.40 -0.42
CA GLY A 984 6.65 4.27 0.26
C GLY A 984 7.32 5.39 1.04
N SER A 985 6.62 6.51 1.22
CA SER A 985 7.06 7.62 2.06
C SER A 985 7.07 7.25 3.55
N GLY A 986 8.00 7.81 4.32
CA GLY A 986 8.00 7.75 5.77
C GLY A 986 6.90 8.63 6.38
N GLY A 987 6.40 8.22 7.55
CA GLY A 987 5.40 8.96 8.32
C GLY A 987 5.97 10.18 9.04
N ALA A 988 5.13 11.19 9.28
CA ALA A 988 5.49 12.36 10.06
C ALA A 988 5.57 12.06 11.57
N GLY A 989 6.49 12.71 12.29
CA GLY A 989 6.65 12.64 13.74
C GLY A 989 6.59 14.01 14.39
N ALA A 990 5.56 14.35 15.17
CA ALA A 990 5.37 15.74 15.63
C ALA A 990 6.48 16.24 16.58
N ILE A 991 6.95 15.40 17.51
CA ILE A 991 7.88 15.78 18.59
C ILE A 991 9.23 15.04 18.50
N SER A 992 9.28 13.82 17.94
CA SER A 992 10.53 13.04 17.80
C SER A 992 10.94 12.85 16.34
N ASP A 993 11.52 11.70 15.95
CA ASP A 993 12.10 11.48 14.63
C ASP A 993 11.07 11.19 13.53
N GLY A 994 11.47 11.42 12.29
CA GLY A 994 10.66 11.20 11.11
C GLY A 994 10.87 9.77 10.63
N GLY A 995 9.82 9.15 10.10
CA GLY A 995 9.97 7.79 9.56
C GLY A 995 10.91 7.76 8.35
N ALA A 996 11.76 6.74 8.23
CA ALA A 996 12.57 6.57 7.02
C ALA A 996 11.69 6.26 5.80
N GLY A 997 12.09 6.72 4.62
CA GLY A 997 11.48 6.31 3.36
C GLY A 997 11.82 4.87 3.02
N GLY A 998 10.90 4.16 2.37
CA GLY A 998 11.09 2.79 1.91
C GLY A 998 12.04 2.70 0.71
N ALA A 999 12.79 1.61 0.59
CA ALA A 999 13.65 1.39 -0.58
C ALA A 999 12.80 1.08 -1.84
N GLY A 1000 13.29 1.48 -3.01
CA GLY A 1000 12.73 1.03 -4.28
C GLY A 1000 13.09 -0.42 -4.58
N GLY A 1001 12.22 -1.12 -5.31
CA GLY A 1001 12.41 -2.52 -5.67
C GLY A 1001 13.40 -2.72 -6.81
N TYR A 1002 13.97 -3.92 -6.90
CA TYR A 1002 14.96 -4.28 -7.93
C TYR A 1002 14.30 -4.62 -9.28
N ALA A 1003 15.05 -4.50 -10.37
CA ALA A 1003 14.75 -5.12 -11.66
C ALA A 1003 15.83 -6.15 -12.03
N LYS A 1004 15.46 -7.41 -12.20
CA LYS A 1004 16.45 -8.50 -12.33
C LYS A 1004 17.01 -8.69 -13.74
N TRP A 1005 16.19 -8.54 -14.77
CA TRP A 1005 16.60 -8.84 -16.16
C TRP A 1005 16.65 -7.58 -17.03
N LEU A 1006 15.54 -7.22 -17.67
CA LEU A 1006 15.42 -5.99 -18.45
C LEU A 1006 14.38 -5.11 -17.77
N GLY A 1007 14.80 -3.93 -17.28
CA GLY A 1007 13.92 -3.02 -16.56
C GLY A 1007 14.65 -2.12 -15.59
N ASN A 1008 13.94 -1.13 -15.06
CA ASN A 1008 14.49 -0.13 -14.16
C ASN A 1008 14.24 -0.48 -12.70
N GLY A 1009 15.18 -0.13 -11.82
CA GLY A 1009 14.91 -0.13 -10.39
C GLY A 1009 13.87 0.92 -10.00
N GLY A 1010 13.10 0.65 -8.95
CA GLY A 1010 12.10 1.58 -8.44
C GLY A 1010 12.71 2.76 -7.69
N ALA A 1011 12.03 3.91 -7.64
CA ALA A 1011 12.47 5.05 -6.84
C ALA A 1011 12.34 4.77 -5.33
N GLY A 1012 13.24 5.31 -4.51
CA GLY A 1012 13.12 5.30 -3.06
C GLY A 1012 12.08 6.30 -2.55
N GLY A 1013 11.48 6.00 -1.40
CA GLY A 1013 10.49 6.85 -0.74
C GLY A 1013 11.12 8.05 -0.01
N SER A 1014 10.37 9.13 0.14
CA SER A 1014 10.79 10.29 0.94
C SER A 1014 10.81 9.97 2.44
N GLY A 1015 11.73 10.57 3.19
CA GLY A 1015 11.75 10.54 4.66
C GLY A 1015 10.68 11.44 5.28
N GLY A 1016 10.30 11.13 6.52
CA GLY A 1016 9.26 11.82 7.28
C GLY A 1016 9.73 13.14 7.92
N VAL A 1017 8.82 14.10 8.04
CA VAL A 1017 9.08 15.41 8.67
C VAL A 1017 8.89 15.38 10.18
N THR A 1018 9.62 16.23 10.90
CA THR A 1018 9.51 16.37 12.35
C THR A 1018 9.51 17.79 12.88
N GLY A 1019 8.97 17.95 14.10
CA GLY A 1019 9.09 19.19 14.87
C GLY A 1019 10.44 19.35 15.55
N ASN A 1020 10.86 18.39 16.39
CA ASN A 1020 12.02 18.56 17.28
C ASN A 1020 13.08 17.44 17.17
N GLY A 1021 12.80 16.33 16.48
CA GLY A 1021 13.73 15.21 16.27
C GLY A 1021 14.52 15.27 14.96
N VAL A 1022 15.13 14.17 14.56
CA VAL A 1022 15.84 14.02 13.28
C VAL A 1022 14.83 13.75 12.17
N GLY A 1023 14.91 14.49 11.08
CA GLY A 1023 14.13 14.22 9.88
C GLY A 1023 14.45 12.84 9.31
N GLY A 1024 13.44 12.13 8.80
CA GLY A 1024 13.61 10.78 8.29
C GLY A 1024 14.59 10.73 7.12
N VAL A 1025 15.38 9.65 7.03
CA VAL A 1025 16.26 9.42 5.87
C VAL A 1025 15.43 9.02 4.65
N GLY A 1026 15.82 9.49 3.47
CA GLY A 1026 15.25 9.05 2.20
C GLY A 1026 15.60 7.60 1.90
N GLY A 1027 14.66 6.87 1.32
CA GLY A 1027 14.86 5.48 0.89
C GLY A 1027 15.81 5.37 -0.28
N ALA A 1028 16.58 4.27 -0.35
CA ALA A 1028 17.45 4.02 -1.50
C ALA A 1028 16.62 3.69 -2.77
N GLY A 1029 17.12 4.08 -3.93
CA GLY A 1029 16.61 3.62 -5.20
C GLY A 1029 16.97 2.15 -5.45
N GLY A 1030 16.09 1.43 -6.13
CA GLY A 1030 16.29 0.03 -6.48
C GLY A 1030 17.32 -0.15 -7.58
N ASN A 1031 18.00 -1.29 -7.59
CA ASN A 1031 19.00 -1.63 -8.61
C ASN A 1031 18.36 -2.29 -9.83
N ALA A 1032 18.94 -2.05 -11.01
CA ALA A 1032 18.82 -2.92 -12.16
C ALA A 1032 20.01 -3.89 -12.19
N LEU A 1033 19.79 -5.19 -12.40
CA LEU A 1033 20.85 -6.20 -12.30
C LEU A 1033 21.51 -6.54 -13.64
N PHE A 1034 20.73 -6.77 -14.71
CA PHE A 1034 21.30 -7.11 -16.03
C PHE A 1034 21.27 -5.95 -17.03
N SER A 1035 20.10 -5.42 -17.40
CA SER A 1035 20.00 -4.24 -18.27
C SER A 1035 18.86 -3.31 -17.85
N GLY A 1036 19.16 -2.02 -17.74
CA GLY A 1036 18.22 -0.97 -17.31
C GLY A 1036 18.84 -0.01 -16.29
N SER A 1037 18.13 1.07 -15.97
CA SER A 1037 18.62 2.10 -15.06
C SER A 1037 18.24 1.83 -13.60
N GLY A 1038 19.13 2.19 -12.67
CA GLY A 1038 18.80 2.20 -11.25
C GLY A 1038 17.78 3.28 -10.93
N GLY A 1039 16.97 3.06 -9.89
CA GLY A 1039 15.97 4.02 -9.43
C GLY A 1039 16.59 5.19 -8.68
N ALA A 1040 15.91 6.33 -8.66
CA ALA A 1040 16.36 7.50 -7.88
C ALA A 1040 16.20 7.24 -6.36
N GLY A 1041 17.08 7.79 -5.55
CA GLY A 1041 16.92 7.83 -4.09
C GLY A 1041 15.86 8.86 -3.67
N GLY A 1042 15.19 8.58 -2.55
CA GLY A 1042 14.18 9.48 -1.99
C GLY A 1042 14.79 10.68 -1.27
N GLY A 1043 14.06 11.79 -1.17
CA GLY A 1043 14.48 12.95 -0.39
C GLY A 1043 14.47 12.68 1.12
N GLY A 1044 15.33 13.34 1.89
CA GLY A 1044 15.28 13.36 3.35
C GLY A 1044 14.12 14.22 3.86
N GLY A 1045 13.70 14.01 5.11
CA GLY A 1045 12.62 14.76 5.75
C GLY A 1045 13.10 16.01 6.49
N VAL A 1046 12.30 17.08 6.46
CA VAL A 1046 12.58 18.34 7.18
C VAL A 1046 12.45 18.19 8.70
N SER A 1047 13.28 18.91 9.47
CA SER A 1047 13.12 19.07 10.92
C SER A 1047 13.04 20.56 11.32
N LEU A 1048 12.06 20.92 12.16
CA LEU A 1048 11.77 22.31 12.52
C LEU A 1048 12.66 22.88 13.63
N ILE A 1049 13.30 22.03 14.43
CA ILE A 1049 14.25 22.42 15.48
C ILE A 1049 15.48 21.50 15.43
N GLY A 1050 15.34 20.24 15.04
CA GLY A 1050 16.41 19.24 15.02
C GLY A 1050 17.21 19.18 13.72
N ILE A 1051 17.76 17.99 13.43
CA ILE A 1051 18.64 17.72 12.29
C ILE A 1051 17.80 17.34 11.06
N GLY A 1052 18.10 17.93 9.90
CA GLY A 1052 17.45 17.54 8.64
C GLY A 1052 17.84 16.12 8.19
N GLY A 1053 16.89 15.37 7.63
CA GLY A 1053 17.13 14.02 7.14
C GLY A 1053 18.02 14.00 5.89
N SER A 1054 18.86 12.96 5.76
CA SER A 1054 19.67 12.75 4.55
C SER A 1054 18.85 12.17 3.41
N GLY A 1055 19.24 12.50 2.17
CA GLY A 1055 18.70 11.88 0.97
C GLY A 1055 19.17 10.43 0.82
N GLY A 1056 18.33 9.59 0.21
CA GLY A 1056 18.65 8.20 -0.10
C GLY A 1056 19.60 8.07 -1.30
N ASN A 1057 20.36 6.99 -1.34
CA ASN A 1057 21.25 6.73 -2.48
C ASN A 1057 20.47 6.28 -3.72
N GLY A 1058 20.96 6.64 -4.91
CA GLY A 1058 20.47 6.11 -6.18
C GLY A 1058 20.87 4.65 -6.37
N GLY A 1059 20.00 3.88 -7.02
CA GLY A 1059 20.21 2.47 -7.31
C GLY A 1059 21.21 2.24 -8.44
N TRP A 1060 21.78 1.04 -8.50
CA TRP A 1060 22.78 0.70 -9.51
C TRP A 1060 22.17 0.37 -10.86
N ALA A 1061 22.92 0.63 -11.93
CA ALA A 1061 22.58 0.21 -13.27
C ALA A 1061 22.90 -1.27 -13.51
N GLY A 1062 22.27 -1.84 -14.54
CA GLY A 1062 22.52 -3.21 -14.98
C GLY A 1062 23.97 -3.47 -15.43
N ALA A 1063 24.43 -4.70 -15.24
CA ALA A 1063 25.78 -5.16 -15.58
C ALA A 1063 26.10 -5.14 -17.10
N PHE A 1064 25.11 -5.10 -17.97
CA PHE A 1064 25.30 -5.02 -19.42
C PHE A 1064 25.19 -3.59 -19.95
N ASN A 1065 24.04 -2.93 -19.72
CA ASN A 1065 23.78 -1.54 -20.13
C ASN A 1065 22.79 -0.84 -19.20
N GLY A 1066 23.07 0.41 -18.77
CA GLY A 1066 22.15 1.27 -18.03
C GLY A 1066 22.76 2.54 -17.42
N ILE A 1067 21.93 3.36 -16.74
CA ILE A 1067 22.36 4.53 -15.96
C ILE A 1067 22.09 4.28 -14.46
N GLY A 1068 23.02 4.64 -13.59
CA GLY A 1068 22.78 4.65 -12.15
C GLY A 1068 21.74 5.70 -11.77
N GLY A 1069 20.93 5.41 -10.76
CA GLY A 1069 19.90 6.33 -10.30
C GLY A 1069 20.47 7.60 -9.68
N ALA A 1070 19.72 8.71 -9.71
CA ALA A 1070 20.13 9.92 -9.00
C ALA A 1070 20.01 9.74 -7.47
N GLY A 1071 20.91 10.35 -6.70
CA GLY A 1071 20.78 10.45 -5.25
C GLY A 1071 19.68 11.44 -4.84
N GLY A 1072 19.01 11.16 -3.74
CA GLY A 1072 17.96 12.01 -3.18
C GLY A 1072 18.52 13.28 -2.53
N ALA A 1073 17.72 14.34 -2.48
CA ALA A 1073 18.10 15.57 -1.80
C ALA A 1073 18.05 15.42 -0.28
N GLY A 1074 19.00 16.03 0.44
CA GLY A 1074 18.93 16.21 1.89
C GLY A 1074 18.00 17.35 2.28
N ALA A 1075 17.51 17.33 3.52
CA ALA A 1075 16.53 18.30 4.02
C ALA A 1075 17.11 19.29 5.05
N VAL A 1076 16.33 20.34 5.33
CA VAL A 1076 16.68 21.46 6.21
C VAL A 1076 16.47 21.08 7.69
N GLY A 1077 17.39 21.53 8.57
CA GLY A 1077 17.25 21.51 10.02
C GLY A 1077 17.47 22.91 10.61
N VAL A 1078 16.55 23.42 11.44
CA VAL A 1078 16.52 24.84 11.85
C VAL A 1078 17.55 25.22 12.92
N LEU A 1079 18.05 24.29 13.75
CA LEU A 1079 18.98 24.59 14.86
C LEU A 1079 20.30 23.79 14.82
N ALA A 1080 20.90 23.61 13.63
CA ALA A 1080 22.37 23.62 13.38
C ALA A 1080 22.95 22.56 12.42
N VAL A 1081 22.22 21.53 11.97
CA VAL A 1081 22.76 20.56 10.99
C VAL A 1081 21.71 20.16 9.96
N SER A 1082 21.99 20.43 8.68
CA SER A 1082 21.15 19.99 7.57
C SER A 1082 21.58 18.62 7.04
N GLY A 1083 20.63 17.89 6.47
CA GLY A 1083 20.86 16.54 5.95
C GLY A 1083 21.73 16.53 4.70
N ASN A 1084 22.57 15.51 4.56
CA ASN A 1084 23.38 15.33 3.35
C ASN A 1084 22.53 14.85 2.16
N GLY A 1085 22.95 15.21 0.95
CA GLY A 1085 22.43 14.59 -0.26
C GLY A 1085 22.89 13.14 -0.40
N GLY A 1086 22.04 12.30 -0.97
CA GLY A 1086 22.35 10.90 -1.25
C GLY A 1086 23.32 10.75 -2.42
N ASN A 1087 24.07 9.67 -2.46
CA ASN A 1087 25.00 9.39 -3.57
C ASN A 1087 24.24 8.93 -4.81
N GLY A 1088 24.77 9.27 -6.00
CA GLY A 1088 24.32 8.70 -7.26
C GLY A 1088 24.70 7.22 -7.37
N GLY A 1089 23.86 6.44 -8.04
CA GLY A 1089 24.06 5.02 -8.26
C GLY A 1089 25.22 4.73 -9.21
N ALA A 1090 25.95 3.65 -8.93
CA ALA A 1090 27.01 3.18 -9.81
C ALA A 1090 26.46 2.47 -11.04
N ALA A 1091 27.22 2.46 -12.13
CA ALA A 1091 26.91 1.70 -13.33
C ALA A 1091 28.09 0.79 -13.71
N PRO A 1092 28.32 -0.32 -12.98
CA PRO A 1092 29.52 -1.14 -13.13
C PRO A 1092 29.62 -1.92 -14.45
N GLY A 1093 28.60 -1.84 -15.31
CA GLY A 1093 28.46 -2.65 -16.51
C GLY A 1093 29.37 -2.27 -17.70
N ILE A 1094 29.19 -2.98 -18.81
CA ILE A 1094 29.97 -2.77 -20.05
C ILE A 1094 29.68 -1.38 -20.63
N VAL A 1095 28.41 -1.01 -20.76
CA VAL A 1095 27.95 0.31 -21.21
C VAL A 1095 27.19 0.97 -20.06
N GLY A 1096 27.89 1.64 -19.16
CA GLY A 1096 27.35 2.08 -17.86
C GLY A 1096 27.66 3.53 -17.57
N PHE A 1097 26.64 4.29 -17.14
CA PHE A 1097 26.80 5.71 -16.84
C PHE A 1097 26.37 6.00 -15.40
N GLY A 1098 27.24 6.63 -14.62
CA GLY A 1098 26.97 6.89 -13.21
C GLY A 1098 25.84 7.89 -12.98
N GLY A 1099 25.04 7.68 -11.94
CA GLY A 1099 23.96 8.60 -11.55
C GLY A 1099 24.48 9.88 -10.88
N ALA A 1100 23.72 10.97 -10.96
CA ALA A 1100 24.08 12.22 -10.26
C ALA A 1100 23.85 12.11 -8.74
N GLY A 1101 24.70 12.72 -7.93
CA GLY A 1101 24.52 12.88 -6.49
C GLY A 1101 23.44 13.91 -6.17
N GLY A 1102 22.75 13.72 -5.05
CA GLY A 1102 21.71 14.61 -4.56
C GLY A 1102 22.29 15.88 -3.90
N ALA A 1103 21.53 16.97 -3.91
CA ALA A 1103 21.89 18.18 -3.18
C ALA A 1103 21.77 17.98 -1.66
N GLY A 1104 22.63 18.63 -0.88
CA GLY A 1104 22.51 18.73 0.57
C GLY A 1104 21.44 19.75 0.98
N GLY A 1105 20.96 19.64 2.22
CA GLY A 1105 19.99 20.59 2.78
C GLY A 1105 20.61 21.94 3.12
N ASN A 1106 19.82 23.01 2.98
CA ASN A 1106 20.23 24.38 3.31
C ASN A 1106 20.14 24.64 4.82
N ALA A 1107 21.11 25.35 5.40
CA ALA A 1107 21.00 25.85 6.78
C ALA A 1107 20.22 27.19 6.79
N PRO A 1108 19.47 27.52 7.85
CA PRO A 1108 18.95 28.86 8.04
C PRO A 1108 19.90 29.75 8.86
N GLU A 1109 20.02 31.03 8.50
CA GLU A 1109 20.51 32.08 9.42
C GLU A 1109 19.37 32.49 10.35
N LEU A 1110 19.23 31.82 11.50
CA LEU A 1110 18.38 32.31 12.58
C LEU A 1110 19.16 32.29 13.89
N THR A 1111 19.11 33.40 14.62
CA THR A 1111 19.63 33.61 15.99
C THR A 1111 21.15 33.63 16.23
N GLY A 1112 21.99 33.86 15.22
CA GLY A 1112 23.43 34.11 15.44
C GLY A 1112 24.25 32.87 15.83
N VAL A 1113 23.68 31.68 15.65
CA VAL A 1113 24.39 30.39 15.71
C VAL A 1113 24.71 29.98 14.27
N ASN A 1114 25.98 29.74 13.95
CA ASN A 1114 26.37 29.32 12.60
C ASN A 1114 25.90 27.87 12.34
N GLY A 1115 24.87 27.69 11.52
CA GLY A 1115 24.43 26.37 11.07
C GLY A 1115 25.42 25.72 10.09
N VAL A 1116 25.48 24.39 10.06
CA VAL A 1116 26.26 23.62 9.09
C VAL A 1116 25.34 23.09 7.99
N GLY A 1117 25.48 23.62 6.78
CA GLY A 1117 24.80 23.11 5.58
C GLY A 1117 25.17 21.66 5.29
N GLY A 1118 24.22 20.89 4.76
CA GLY A 1118 24.44 19.48 4.43
C GLY A 1118 25.43 19.34 3.26
N LYS A 1119 26.22 18.27 3.23
CA LYS A 1119 27.10 17.98 2.08
C LYS A 1119 26.28 17.50 0.89
N GLY A 1120 26.74 17.81 -0.31
CA GLY A 1120 26.21 17.18 -1.52
C GLY A 1120 26.64 15.72 -1.61
N GLY A 1121 25.79 14.88 -2.20
CA GLY A 1121 26.11 13.48 -2.44
C GLY A 1121 27.13 13.31 -3.57
N MET A 1122 27.90 12.22 -3.55
CA MET A 1122 28.85 11.92 -4.62
C MET A 1122 28.14 11.46 -5.90
N GLY A 1123 28.73 11.72 -7.05
CA GLY A 1123 28.29 11.13 -8.30
C GLY A 1123 28.64 9.64 -8.37
N GLY A 1124 27.81 8.86 -9.06
CA GLY A 1124 28.04 7.44 -9.30
C GLY A 1124 29.20 7.19 -10.25
N SER A 1125 29.91 6.08 -10.06
CA SER A 1125 30.96 5.63 -10.96
C SER A 1125 30.41 5.09 -12.28
N ALA A 1126 31.16 5.31 -13.37
CA ALA A 1126 30.80 4.81 -14.70
C ALA A 1126 31.23 3.35 -14.92
N GLY A 1127 30.71 2.77 -16.00
CA GLY A 1127 31.09 1.45 -16.51
C GLY A 1127 32.34 1.51 -17.38
N GLN A 1128 32.60 0.43 -18.11
CA GLN A 1128 33.77 0.37 -19.01
C GLN A 1128 33.67 1.40 -20.15
N ILE A 1129 32.45 1.66 -20.63
CA ILE A 1129 32.15 2.64 -21.67
C ILE A 1129 31.11 3.61 -21.09
N GLY A 1130 31.51 4.86 -20.78
CA GLY A 1130 30.62 5.87 -20.21
C GLY A 1130 31.30 6.95 -19.35
N ASN A 1131 30.50 7.91 -18.86
CA ASN A 1131 30.94 8.99 -17.97
C ASN A 1131 30.40 8.77 -16.55
N GLY A 1132 31.16 9.23 -15.55
CA GLY A 1132 30.71 9.29 -14.16
C GLY A 1132 29.60 10.32 -13.97
N GLY A 1133 28.81 10.15 -12.91
CA GLY A 1133 27.78 11.12 -12.55
C GLY A 1133 28.37 12.39 -11.92
N ASN A 1134 27.61 13.49 -11.92
CA ASN A 1134 27.98 14.69 -11.16
C ASN A 1134 27.79 14.46 -9.66
N GLY A 1135 28.61 15.10 -8.82
CA GLY A 1135 28.28 15.27 -7.40
C GLY A 1135 27.19 16.33 -7.21
N GLY A 1136 26.50 16.28 -6.09
CA GLY A 1136 25.51 17.27 -5.69
C GLY A 1136 26.13 18.47 -4.99
N ASN A 1137 25.36 19.55 -4.85
CA ASN A 1137 25.80 20.72 -4.09
C ASN A 1137 25.68 20.55 -2.59
N GLY A 1138 26.58 21.17 -1.83
CA GLY A 1138 26.38 21.40 -0.39
C GLY A 1138 25.35 22.51 -0.15
N GLY A 1139 24.85 22.62 1.08
CA GLY A 1139 23.88 23.65 1.48
C GLY A 1139 24.49 25.06 1.54
N ASP A 1140 23.75 26.04 1.01
CA ASP A 1140 24.13 27.46 0.97
C ASP A 1140 23.77 28.14 2.31
N THR A 1141 24.70 28.18 3.27
CA THR A 1141 24.95 29.29 4.23
C THR A 1141 25.77 28.81 5.43
N ALA A 1142 27.01 29.26 5.52
CA ALA A 1142 27.73 29.42 6.77
C ALA A 1142 28.69 30.61 6.60
N ALA A 1143 29.12 31.22 7.71
CA ALA A 1143 30.09 32.30 7.76
C ALA A 1143 31.33 32.05 6.87
N PRO A 1144 32.07 33.11 6.46
CA PRO A 1144 33.25 32.97 5.60
C PRO A 1144 34.26 31.97 6.20
N GLY A 1145 34.34 30.75 5.64
CA GLY A 1145 35.32 29.74 6.03
C GLY A 1145 34.82 28.30 6.24
N THR A 1146 33.50 28.04 6.33
CA THR A 1146 32.98 26.65 6.44
C THR A 1146 31.93 26.36 5.37
N VAL A 1147 32.38 26.18 4.13
CA VAL A 1147 31.50 25.81 3.00
C VAL A 1147 31.11 24.33 3.12
N GLY A 1148 29.82 24.00 3.01
CA GLY A 1148 29.40 22.62 2.82
C GLY A 1148 30.09 22.08 1.56
N ALA A 1149 30.99 21.10 1.70
CA ALA A 1149 31.74 20.59 0.57
C ALA A 1149 30.75 20.03 -0.47
N GLY A 1150 30.83 20.54 -1.70
CA GLY A 1150 30.15 19.95 -2.85
C GLY A 1150 30.59 18.50 -3.00
N GLY A 1151 29.64 17.62 -3.33
CA GLY A 1151 29.93 16.23 -3.61
C GLY A 1151 30.92 16.13 -4.77
N GLN A 1152 31.87 15.21 -4.65
CA GLN A 1152 32.81 14.93 -5.74
C GLN A 1152 32.05 14.29 -6.91
N GLY A 1153 32.41 14.66 -8.14
CA GLY A 1153 31.96 13.94 -9.34
C GLY A 1153 32.41 12.49 -9.28
N GLY A 1154 31.57 11.58 -9.75
CA GLY A 1154 31.92 10.17 -9.85
C GLY A 1154 33.11 9.98 -10.79
N ALA A 1155 33.98 9.03 -10.47
CA ALA A 1155 35.12 8.69 -11.31
C ALA A 1155 34.62 8.35 -12.73
N ALA A 1156 35.23 8.99 -13.74
CA ALA A 1156 35.06 8.56 -15.12
C ALA A 1156 35.52 7.10 -15.22
N GLY A 1157 34.77 6.29 -15.97
CA GLY A 1157 35.12 4.89 -16.17
C GLY A 1157 36.54 4.79 -16.74
N PRO A 1158 37.35 3.80 -16.33
CA PRO A 1158 38.77 3.73 -16.68
C PRO A 1158 39.05 3.35 -18.15
N ARG A 1159 38.11 3.52 -19.10
CA ARG A 1159 38.31 3.01 -20.46
C ARG A 1159 37.78 3.85 -21.64
N ILE A 1160 36.59 4.45 -21.65
CA ILE A 1160 36.10 5.21 -22.84
C ILE A 1160 35.01 6.24 -22.46
N GLY A 1161 35.37 7.45 -22.01
CA GLY A 1161 34.41 8.51 -21.64
C GLY A 1161 34.87 9.91 -22.06
N VAL A 1162 34.01 10.65 -22.80
CA VAL A 1162 34.42 11.84 -23.58
C VAL A 1162 34.38 13.17 -22.80
N ASN A 1163 33.94 13.20 -21.53
CA ASN A 1163 33.86 14.45 -20.77
C ASN A 1163 34.21 14.26 -19.29
N GLY A 1164 35.47 14.56 -18.96
CA GLY A 1164 35.98 14.66 -17.59
C GLY A 1164 36.77 15.95 -17.41
N LEU A 1165 36.18 17.12 -17.68
CA LEU A 1165 36.83 18.41 -17.40
C LEU A 1165 36.45 19.03 -16.03
N ASN A 1166 35.50 18.44 -15.29
CA ASN A 1166 35.02 19.01 -14.02
C ASN A 1166 35.73 18.44 -12.78
N GLY A 1167 36.70 17.54 -12.94
CA GLY A 1167 37.50 16.97 -11.84
C GLY A 1167 38.85 17.67 -11.60
N PHE A 1168 39.24 18.62 -12.45
CA PHE A 1168 40.58 19.22 -12.42
C PHE A 1168 40.67 20.55 -11.65
N THR A 1169 39.55 21.09 -11.17
CA THR A 1169 39.53 22.38 -10.45
C THR A 1169 39.77 22.27 -8.95
N GLY A 1170 39.86 21.06 -8.37
CA GLY A 1170 40.12 20.85 -6.94
C GLY A 1170 41.58 20.62 -6.54
N LEU A 1171 42.51 20.54 -7.48
CA LEU A 1171 43.94 20.27 -7.20
C LEU A 1171 44.84 21.52 -7.30
N LEU A 1172 44.24 22.71 -7.46
CA LEU A 1172 44.98 23.96 -7.67
C LEU A 1172 44.52 25.11 -6.76
N THR A 1173 43.93 24.79 -5.61
CA THR A 1173 43.75 25.72 -4.48
C THR A 1173 44.07 25.05 -3.17
#